data_AF-A0A916MGJ8-F1
#
_entry.id   AF-A0A916MGJ8-F1
#
_cell.length_a   1.000
_cell.length_b   1.000
_cell.length_c   1.000
_cell.angle_alpha   90.00
_cell.angle_beta   90.00
_cell.angle_gamma   90.00
#
_symmetry.space_group_name_H-M   'P 1'
#
loop_
_entity.id
_entity.type
_entity.pdbx_description
1 polymer ?
#
loop_
_entity_poly.entity_id
_entity_poly.type
_entity_poly.pdbx_seq_one_letter_code
_entity_poly.pdbx_strand_id
1 'polypeptide(L)'
;ASAEAKWRIPKEAKLGSYRISLADRADGEERERSVGNLRVEAFRVPTLKATLLASSAPLIGAEAVDLGVQISYLSGGTAAGLAVNGRGLVLPHGWQRGDYETFSFSNGKVTEGKREHGAEDEGDAEFDGEDDYRPPLGRALRAKAITLDAAGSGKLGFGPIAASDQPQRLVLEAEYREANGETASAARQVVIWPAAVDVGIASDQWAAAKDEVRLKLLALDLAGKPLAKVPLQVEAFSRRDYSHRKRLLGGFYAYQNFTETQGLGLACKGESDARGEFLCSYTPKGSGQHVFQVSARDEAGRVATAHREVWVPGEEDWWFKAEANDRMDLIPEKRRYEPGETARLQMRAPFQSGTVLVTVEREGVLEAYTQTFDPKRSIIEVPMKAHFAPNVYVSALVVRGRVEAPPPTALVDLAKPTFRLGIAALEVGWSGHRLDVKVAPRQETYRVREKAEVQFAVRRTDGSLPPKDTELAVAVVDEGLLQLRKNESWQLLDAMMKKRGIEVETASAQQQVVGKRHFGKKAVAAGGGGGQMGARELFDTLLLWRGRVRLDAQGEARLEVPLNDSLTRFRVVAVAEGASQFFGTGEASFGTTQEVMLLSALPQVVREGDRFDASFTLRNTTKTEKHLVVSGEVTPTPAGVKLALAPRQLTLGPEAAVTLHWPLAVPESVARLTWELSAREGEVLADRLRVRQNVVPVVPLEVQQATLVQLDGRWQTPLAAPAAALPGRGGPRLELSPRLAGSLAGVTAYMGAYPYSCTEQRASVAVALQDRKRWEQLMAELPGLLDGQGLAKYFGLMREGSEVLTAYLMQLAAANDWEIPEAVEERLRSGLRAFVEGRLQRPSELATADFSYRRLAAMAALSAHGHFEAKWLDSLVIDPGLWPSSAVLDWLGILQRAEKLPRRAERLAQAKEVLRARLNWQGTSAALSTERGDYLWWLMVSGDSNINRMLWQLADEAEWRADIGKLARGALARQQRGHWNTTPANAWGVIAFERFSSLHEAAQVDGETRGSLEQQTQRVAWKDEKPSAALRFAWPAGSAALTLEHQGGGKPWVMLQSIAAVPVTEPLARGFTLTRKIEVVEQAERGAWRVGDVLRVTLEFDAPADLTWVALTDPLPPGATVVGSGLGGDSAVLARSAASRGTWDGPWAAFEERQSDLYRVYYRFVPRGRWTKSYLLRLNQNGEFHMPASRIEAMYAPEMSALWPNGKFAVRPAGGRE
;
A
#
# COMPACT_ATOMS: atom_id res chain seq x y z
N ALA A 1 -10.99 -1.75 -30.16
CA ALA A 1 -12.16 -0.91 -29.83
C ALA A 1 -12.05 -0.46 -28.38
N SER A 2 -11.57 0.76 -28.18
CA SER A 2 -11.18 1.32 -26.88
C SER A 2 -12.37 1.76 -26.00
N ALA A 3 -12.12 1.95 -24.71
CA ALA A 3 -13.02 2.61 -23.77
C ALA A 3 -12.23 3.61 -22.92
N GLU A 4 -12.87 4.71 -22.50
CA GLU A 4 -12.27 5.75 -21.67
C GLU A 4 -13.15 5.99 -20.44
N ALA A 5 -12.55 6.00 -19.26
CA ALA A 5 -13.20 6.27 -17.98
C ALA A 5 -12.34 7.25 -17.17
N LYS A 6 -12.99 8.18 -16.45
CA LYS A 6 -12.32 9.19 -15.64
C LYS A 6 -12.85 9.14 -14.21
N TRP A 7 -12.01 8.67 -13.29
CA TRP A 7 -12.25 8.76 -11.85
C TRP A 7 -11.46 9.94 -11.26
N ARG A 8 -12.05 10.65 -10.31
CA ARG A 8 -11.36 11.70 -9.54
C ARG A 8 -11.08 11.14 -8.15
N ILE A 9 -9.80 11.00 -7.82
CA ILE A 9 -9.34 10.59 -6.50
C ILE A 9 -9.86 11.62 -5.46
N PRO A 10 -10.60 11.20 -4.41
CA PRO A 10 -10.99 12.07 -3.30
C PRO A 10 -9.77 12.68 -2.58
N LYS A 11 -9.91 13.84 -1.92
CA LYS A 11 -8.78 14.43 -1.17
C LYS A 11 -8.43 13.63 0.08
N GLU A 12 -9.43 12.94 0.61
CA GLU A 12 -9.40 12.07 1.77
C GLU A 12 -9.22 10.59 1.39
N ALA A 13 -8.88 10.32 0.13
CA ALA A 13 -8.44 9.01 -0.34
C ALA A 13 -7.19 8.55 0.40
N LYS A 14 -7.11 7.25 0.67
CA LYS A 14 -6.01 6.66 1.42
C LYS A 14 -4.73 6.56 0.60
N LEU A 15 -3.60 6.72 1.28
CA LEU A 15 -2.28 6.47 0.70
C LEU A 15 -2.07 4.95 0.57
N GLY A 16 -1.25 4.49 -0.38
CA GLY A 16 -1.01 3.07 -0.66
C GLY A 16 -1.34 2.66 -2.09
N SER A 17 -1.45 1.34 -2.30
CA SER A 17 -1.69 0.72 -3.61
C SER A 17 -3.18 0.40 -3.85
N TYR A 18 -3.65 0.72 -5.04
CA TYR A 18 -5.02 0.48 -5.50
C TYR A 18 -5.00 -0.45 -6.71
N ARG A 19 -5.93 -1.41 -6.75
CA ARG A 19 -6.19 -2.24 -7.93
C ARG A 19 -7.24 -1.57 -8.82
N ILE A 20 -7.04 -1.61 -10.12
CA ILE A 20 -8.05 -1.31 -11.13
C ILE A 20 -8.55 -2.65 -11.66
N SER A 21 -9.84 -2.92 -11.49
CA SER A 21 -10.47 -4.15 -11.96
C SER A 21 -11.62 -3.86 -12.91
N LEU A 22 -11.80 -4.74 -13.88
CA LEU A 22 -12.96 -4.78 -14.77
C LEU A 22 -13.82 -5.98 -14.37
N ALA A 23 -15.00 -5.69 -13.81
CA ALA A 23 -16.01 -6.69 -13.54
C ALA A 23 -16.81 -6.99 -14.82
N ASP A 24 -17.03 -8.26 -15.09
CA ASP A 24 -17.77 -8.75 -16.24
C ASP A 24 -18.91 -9.65 -15.71
N ARG A 25 -20.16 -9.24 -15.93
CA ARG A 25 -21.34 -10.03 -15.53
C ARG A 25 -21.76 -10.90 -16.71
N ALA A 26 -21.45 -12.18 -16.62
CA ALA A 26 -21.86 -13.21 -17.57
C ALA A 26 -22.53 -14.34 -16.80
N ASP A 27 -23.64 -14.84 -17.34
CA ASP A 27 -24.33 -16.05 -16.86
C ASP A 27 -24.76 -16.00 -15.37
N GLY A 28 -24.88 -14.80 -14.80
CA GLY A 28 -25.25 -14.55 -13.39
C GLY A 28 -24.07 -14.40 -12.43
N GLU A 29 -22.85 -14.76 -12.84
CA GLU A 29 -21.64 -14.56 -12.05
C GLU A 29 -20.98 -13.20 -12.35
N GLU A 30 -20.49 -12.51 -11.32
CA GLU A 30 -19.65 -11.33 -11.47
C GLU A 30 -18.17 -11.74 -11.44
N ARG A 31 -17.52 -11.75 -12.60
CA ARG A 31 -16.13 -12.18 -12.75
C ARG A 31 -15.22 -10.96 -12.81
N GLU A 32 -14.61 -10.63 -11.68
CA GLU A 32 -13.61 -9.56 -11.55
C GLU A 32 -12.29 -9.95 -12.25
N ARG A 33 -11.79 -9.10 -13.15
CA ARG A 33 -10.44 -9.21 -13.73
C ARG A 33 -9.61 -7.99 -13.35
N SER A 34 -8.46 -8.20 -12.72
CA SER A 34 -7.48 -7.14 -12.52
C SER A 34 -6.94 -6.67 -13.88
N VAL A 35 -7.05 -5.37 -14.18
CA VAL A 35 -6.59 -4.75 -15.43
C VAL A 35 -5.45 -3.75 -15.24
N GLY A 36 -5.14 -3.38 -13.99
CA GLY A 36 -4.01 -2.52 -13.66
C GLY A 36 -3.89 -2.27 -12.16
N ASN A 37 -2.84 -1.56 -11.75
CA ASN A 37 -2.68 -1.04 -10.39
C ASN A 37 -2.19 0.40 -10.46
N LEU A 38 -2.58 1.23 -9.48
CA LEU A 38 -2.03 2.57 -9.27
C LEU A 38 -1.59 2.74 -7.81
N ARG A 39 -0.83 3.79 -7.50
CA ARG A 39 -0.55 4.21 -6.12
C ARG A 39 -1.01 5.64 -5.90
N VAL A 40 -1.48 5.92 -4.69
CA VAL A 40 -1.76 7.26 -4.17
C VAL A 40 -0.82 7.44 -2.99
N GLU A 41 0.03 8.45 -2.98
CA GLU A 41 1.05 8.62 -1.93
C GLU A 41 1.22 10.12 -1.61
N ALA A 42 1.68 10.43 -0.41
CA ALA A 42 2.20 11.76 -0.11
C ALA A 42 3.64 11.83 -0.61
N PHE A 43 3.87 12.61 -1.67
CA PHE A 43 5.20 12.79 -2.27
C PHE A 43 5.43 14.26 -2.65
N ARG A 44 6.68 14.59 -2.93
CA ARG A 44 7.07 15.85 -3.59
C ARG A 44 7.68 15.51 -4.94
N VAL A 45 7.45 16.37 -5.93
CA VAL A 45 8.00 16.14 -7.28
C VAL A 45 9.51 16.42 -7.24
N PRO A 46 10.36 15.50 -7.72
CA PRO A 46 11.80 15.75 -7.89
C PRO A 46 12.04 16.93 -8.83
N THR A 47 13.10 17.70 -8.61
CA THR A 47 13.53 18.79 -9.50
C THR A 47 14.79 18.43 -10.29
N LEU A 48 15.51 17.40 -9.83
CA LEU A 48 16.69 16.84 -10.47
C LEU A 48 16.39 15.49 -11.14
N LYS A 49 17.31 15.08 -12.01
CA LYS A 49 17.41 13.75 -12.60
C LYS A 49 18.84 13.25 -12.48
N ALA A 50 19.02 12.17 -11.73
CA ALA A 50 20.28 11.44 -11.66
C ALA A 50 20.32 10.29 -12.66
N THR A 51 21.41 10.21 -13.43
CA THR A 51 21.74 9.11 -14.35
C THR A 51 22.97 8.39 -13.81
N LEU A 52 22.85 7.07 -13.66
CA LEU A 52 23.91 6.22 -13.07
C LEU A 52 24.53 5.31 -14.12
N LEU A 53 25.83 5.45 -14.31
CA LEU A 53 26.64 4.73 -15.28
C LEU A 53 27.54 3.73 -14.54
N ALA A 54 27.39 2.45 -14.86
CA ALA A 54 28.34 1.40 -14.48
C ALA A 54 28.98 0.83 -15.75
N SER A 55 30.08 0.09 -15.58
CA SER A 55 30.77 -0.62 -16.68
C SER A 55 29.79 -1.35 -17.60
N SER A 56 30.03 -1.26 -18.91
CA SER A 56 29.35 -2.07 -19.93
C SER A 56 29.98 -3.47 -20.06
N ALA A 57 31.25 -3.64 -19.68
CA ALA A 57 31.89 -4.93 -19.57
C ALA A 57 31.49 -5.62 -18.25
N PRO A 58 31.28 -6.96 -18.24
CA PRO A 58 31.00 -7.71 -17.01
C PRO A 58 32.08 -7.49 -15.94
N LEU A 59 31.64 -7.37 -14.68
CA LEU A 59 32.54 -7.29 -13.53
C LEU A 59 32.88 -8.71 -13.09
N ILE A 60 34.17 -9.04 -12.98
CA ILE A 60 34.62 -10.42 -12.72
C ILE A 60 35.76 -10.39 -11.69
N GLY A 61 35.53 -10.97 -10.51
CA GLY A 61 36.47 -10.91 -9.39
C GLY A 61 36.79 -9.48 -8.92
N ALA A 62 35.86 -8.54 -9.08
CA ALA A 62 36.12 -7.11 -8.90
C ALA A 62 36.15 -6.70 -7.41
N GLU A 63 37.35 -6.43 -6.88
CA GLU A 63 37.56 -5.96 -5.49
C GLU A 63 37.04 -4.54 -5.25
N ALA A 64 36.86 -3.74 -6.31
CA ALA A 64 36.24 -2.42 -6.25
C ALA A 64 35.39 -2.19 -7.50
N VAL A 65 34.33 -1.39 -7.37
CA VAL A 65 33.44 -1.00 -8.48
C VAL A 65 33.22 0.51 -8.48
N ASP A 66 33.42 1.11 -9.65
CA ASP A 66 33.14 2.52 -9.90
C ASP A 66 31.73 2.74 -10.45
N LEU A 67 31.04 3.73 -9.90
CA LEU A 67 29.76 4.24 -10.40
C LEU A 67 29.94 5.69 -10.89
N GLY A 68 29.84 5.89 -12.20
CA GLY A 68 29.68 7.23 -12.77
C GLY A 68 28.30 7.79 -12.42
N VAL A 69 28.27 9.05 -12.00
CA VAL A 69 27.06 9.77 -11.62
C VAL A 69 26.98 11.03 -12.46
N GLN A 70 25.82 11.28 -13.08
CA GLN A 70 25.51 12.56 -13.72
C GLN A 70 24.16 13.07 -13.22
N ILE A 71 24.10 14.31 -12.73
CA ILE A 71 22.88 14.94 -12.22
C ILE A 71 22.61 16.25 -12.96
N SER A 72 21.35 16.44 -13.33
CA SER A 72 20.86 17.58 -14.12
C SER A 72 19.50 18.04 -13.60
N TYR A 73 19.13 19.29 -13.85
CA TYR A 73 17.79 19.80 -13.53
C TYR A 73 16.79 19.36 -14.61
N LEU A 74 15.58 18.97 -14.19
CA LEU A 74 14.49 18.67 -15.13
C LEU A 74 14.09 19.89 -15.97
N SER A 75 14.25 21.10 -15.45
CA SER A 75 14.04 22.35 -16.20
C SER A 75 15.20 22.74 -17.15
N GLY A 76 16.19 21.84 -17.33
CA GLY A 76 17.36 22.02 -18.20
C GLY A 76 18.61 22.53 -17.45
N GLY A 77 19.79 22.16 -17.92
CA GLY A 77 21.10 22.53 -17.35
C GLY A 77 21.61 21.60 -16.23
N THR A 78 22.89 21.74 -15.88
CA THR A 78 23.62 20.79 -15.01
C THR A 78 23.42 21.06 -13.51
N ALA A 79 23.66 20.04 -12.67
CA ALA A 79 23.71 20.19 -11.21
C ALA A 79 25.14 20.41 -10.71
N ALA A 80 25.85 21.38 -11.30
CA ALA A 80 27.24 21.67 -10.97
C ALA A 80 27.43 22.05 -9.49
N GLY A 81 28.52 21.58 -8.87
CA GLY A 81 28.82 21.86 -7.46
C GLY A 81 27.94 21.13 -6.44
N LEU A 82 27.01 20.27 -6.86
CA LEU A 82 26.17 19.50 -5.95
C LEU A 82 26.99 18.40 -5.25
N ALA A 83 26.82 18.27 -3.93
CA ALA A 83 27.42 17.19 -3.15
C ALA A 83 26.62 15.89 -3.30
N VAL A 84 27.34 14.78 -3.54
CA VAL A 84 26.78 13.44 -3.73
C VAL A 84 27.50 12.44 -2.83
N ASN A 85 26.74 11.58 -2.16
CA ASN A 85 27.23 10.53 -1.28
C ASN A 85 26.97 9.15 -1.90
N GLY A 86 27.83 8.17 -1.64
CA GLY A 86 27.65 6.81 -2.13
C GLY A 86 27.32 5.80 -1.03
N ARG A 87 26.27 5.01 -1.27
CA ARG A 87 25.81 3.90 -0.42
C ARG A 87 25.80 2.62 -1.26
N GLY A 88 26.12 1.47 -0.68
CA GLY A 88 26.04 0.20 -1.40
C GLY A 88 25.71 -0.99 -0.53
N LEU A 89 25.30 -2.08 -1.17
CA LEU A 89 24.94 -3.35 -0.51
C LEU A 89 25.33 -4.53 -1.42
N VAL A 90 26.23 -5.38 -0.94
CA VAL A 90 26.57 -6.67 -1.57
C VAL A 90 25.55 -7.71 -1.10
N LEU A 91 24.84 -8.33 -2.04
CA LEU A 91 23.89 -9.42 -1.80
C LEU A 91 24.33 -10.68 -2.55
N PRO A 92 24.03 -11.89 -2.05
CA PRO A 92 24.10 -13.09 -2.88
C PRO A 92 23.14 -12.98 -4.08
N HIS A 93 23.54 -13.58 -5.20
CA HIS A 93 22.71 -13.68 -6.39
C HIS A 93 22.55 -15.14 -6.79
N GLY A 94 21.42 -15.73 -6.38
CA GLY A 94 20.93 -16.96 -7.02
C GLY A 94 20.77 -16.69 -8.52
N TRP A 95 21.47 -17.48 -9.33
CA TRP A 95 21.53 -17.37 -10.79
C TRP A 95 20.88 -18.62 -11.42
N GLN A 96 20.09 -18.40 -12.47
CA GLN A 96 19.48 -19.47 -13.27
C GLN A 96 19.36 -19.01 -14.72
N ARG A 97 19.48 -19.98 -15.64
CA ARG A 97 19.42 -19.78 -17.08
C ARG A 97 18.16 -20.40 -17.66
N GLY A 98 17.23 -19.58 -18.15
CA GLY A 98 16.01 -20.05 -18.84
C GLY A 98 16.31 -20.74 -20.18
N ASP A 99 17.48 -20.50 -20.75
CA ASP A 99 18.09 -21.27 -21.83
C ASP A 99 18.38 -22.74 -21.43
N TYR A 100 18.67 -23.02 -20.15
CA TYR A 100 19.14 -24.31 -19.66
C TYR A 100 18.52 -24.71 -18.29
N GLU A 101 17.19 -24.66 -18.17
CA GLU A 101 16.43 -24.84 -16.91
C GLU A 101 16.75 -26.14 -16.12
N THR A 102 17.28 -27.19 -16.76
CA THR A 102 17.66 -28.46 -16.13
C THR A 102 19.03 -28.43 -15.44
N PHE A 103 19.84 -27.39 -15.64
CA PHE A 103 21.20 -27.27 -15.11
C PHE A 103 21.25 -26.33 -13.89
N SER A 104 21.99 -26.74 -12.87
CA SER A 104 22.45 -25.84 -11.80
C SER A 104 23.68 -25.07 -12.29
N PHE A 105 23.64 -23.73 -12.25
CA PHE A 105 24.76 -22.85 -12.62
C PHE A 105 25.25 -22.02 -11.45
N SER A 106 26.57 -21.78 -11.40
CA SER A 106 27.25 -20.81 -10.52
C SER A 106 26.75 -20.73 -9.06
N ASN A 107 26.26 -21.84 -8.50
CA ASN A 107 25.70 -21.92 -7.14
C ASN A 107 26.74 -22.17 -6.05
N GLY A 108 28.03 -21.98 -6.36
CA GLY A 108 29.12 -21.98 -5.38
C GLY A 108 29.73 -23.35 -5.10
N LYS A 109 30.72 -23.35 -4.23
CA LYS A 109 31.52 -24.50 -3.84
C LYS A 109 30.85 -25.31 -2.72
N VAL A 110 31.00 -26.62 -2.78
CA VAL A 110 30.68 -27.52 -1.66
C VAL A 110 31.70 -27.31 -0.53
N THR A 111 31.22 -27.13 0.69
CA THR A 111 32.04 -27.06 1.91
C THR A 111 32.04 -28.41 2.61
N GLU A 112 33.22 -28.92 2.94
CA GLU A 112 33.41 -30.17 3.69
C GLU A 112 33.40 -29.96 5.21
N GLY A 113 33.09 -31.02 5.95
CA GLY A 113 33.03 -31.03 7.42
C GLY A 113 31.61 -31.23 7.95
N LYS A 114 31.43 -31.01 9.25
CA LYS A 114 30.11 -31.01 9.91
C LYS A 114 29.60 -29.59 10.06
N ARG A 115 28.41 -29.30 9.53
CA ARG A 115 27.61 -28.11 9.86
C ARG A 115 26.48 -28.53 10.76
N GLU A 116 26.47 -28.01 11.98
CA GLU A 116 25.31 -28.07 12.87
C GLU A 116 24.26 -27.06 12.39
N HIS A 117 23.01 -27.49 12.22
CA HIS A 117 21.89 -26.58 12.01
C HIS A 117 21.49 -26.04 13.39
N GLY A 118 21.73 -24.76 13.62
CA GLY A 118 21.26 -24.09 14.83
C GLY A 118 19.74 -23.88 14.77
N ALA A 119 19.11 -23.63 15.91
CA ALA A 119 17.68 -23.30 15.99
C ALA A 119 17.31 -21.95 15.30
N GLU A 120 18.27 -21.27 14.68
CA GLU A 120 18.06 -20.11 13.81
C GLU A 120 18.02 -20.49 12.30
N ASP A 121 18.59 -21.62 11.88
CA ASP A 121 18.51 -22.15 10.50
C ASP A 121 17.22 -22.98 10.28
N GLU A 122 16.61 -23.54 11.34
CA GLU A 122 15.41 -24.40 11.24
C GLU A 122 14.08 -23.64 11.17
N GLY A 123 14.08 -22.32 11.35
CA GLY A 123 12.86 -21.50 11.46
C GLY A 123 12.08 -21.25 10.17
N ASP A 124 12.62 -21.65 9.01
CA ASP A 124 12.12 -21.28 7.68
C ASP A 124 11.67 -22.52 6.85
N ALA A 125 11.50 -23.70 7.49
CA ALA A 125 11.25 -24.97 6.78
C ALA A 125 10.13 -25.88 7.38
N GLU A 126 9.41 -25.46 8.42
CA GLU A 126 8.16 -26.13 8.81
C GLU A 126 6.96 -25.63 7.99
N PHE A 127 5.95 -26.49 7.86
CA PHE A 127 4.89 -26.37 6.86
C PHE A 127 3.75 -25.45 7.33
N ASP A 128 3.86 -24.16 7.06
CA ASP A 128 2.74 -23.20 7.14
C ASP A 128 2.68 -22.29 5.89
N GLY A 129 1.57 -21.57 5.72
CA GLY A 129 1.17 -20.95 4.44
C GLY A 129 2.02 -19.79 3.89
N GLU A 130 1.68 -19.34 2.68
CA GLU A 130 2.30 -18.22 1.95
C GLU A 130 2.50 -16.95 2.83
N ASP A 131 3.75 -16.53 3.10
CA ASP A 131 4.27 -15.18 2.77
C ASP A 131 5.66 -14.82 3.37
N ASP A 132 6.21 -15.50 4.40
CA ASP A 132 7.36 -14.98 5.19
C ASP A 132 8.77 -15.13 4.53
N TYR A 133 8.91 -14.71 3.27
CA TYR A 133 10.20 -14.68 2.57
C TYR A 133 11.14 -13.60 3.13
N ARG A 134 12.18 -14.02 3.86
CA ARG A 134 13.16 -13.13 4.50
C ARG A 134 14.34 -12.83 3.55
N PRO A 135 14.55 -11.56 3.13
CA PRO A 135 15.68 -11.21 2.25
C PRO A 135 17.01 -11.20 3.04
N PRO A 136 18.08 -11.86 2.54
CA PRO A 136 19.33 -12.00 3.29
C PRO A 136 20.02 -10.66 3.58
N LEU A 137 20.63 -10.57 4.77
CA LEU A 137 21.40 -9.43 5.26
C LEU A 137 22.67 -9.20 4.42
N GLY A 138 22.58 -8.30 3.45
CA GLY A 138 23.71 -7.91 2.61
C GLY A 138 24.82 -7.16 3.35
N ARG A 139 26.07 -7.30 2.89
CA ARG A 139 27.22 -6.55 3.41
C ARG A 139 27.19 -5.12 2.88
N ALA A 140 27.12 -4.14 3.77
CA ALA A 140 27.10 -2.72 3.39
C ALA A 140 28.44 -2.25 2.80
N LEU A 141 28.37 -1.31 1.86
CA LEU A 141 29.48 -0.55 1.29
C LEU A 141 29.21 0.95 1.44
N ARG A 142 30.28 1.74 1.46
CA ARG A 142 30.26 3.20 1.35
C ARG A 142 31.20 3.63 0.23
N ALA A 143 30.91 4.75 -0.41
CA ALA A 143 31.89 5.50 -1.19
C ALA A 143 32.15 6.84 -0.51
N LYS A 144 33.34 7.40 -0.70
CA LYS A 144 33.66 8.76 -0.25
C LYS A 144 32.70 9.75 -0.94
N ALA A 145 32.25 10.76 -0.21
CA ALA A 145 31.46 11.85 -0.77
C ALA A 145 32.25 12.62 -1.86
N ILE A 146 31.54 13.06 -2.90
CA ILE A 146 32.09 13.83 -4.03
C ILE A 146 31.29 15.10 -4.24
N THR A 147 31.89 16.06 -4.94
CA THR A 147 31.21 17.24 -5.48
C THR A 147 31.18 17.10 -7.00
N LEU A 148 30.05 17.34 -7.64
CA LEU A 148 29.92 17.24 -9.10
C LEU A 148 30.64 18.39 -9.81
N ASP A 149 31.23 18.09 -10.97
CA ASP A 149 31.90 19.04 -11.84
C ASP A 149 30.92 20.01 -12.56
N ALA A 150 31.45 20.90 -13.41
CA ALA A 150 30.64 21.84 -14.19
C ALA A 150 29.65 21.17 -15.15
N ALA A 151 29.93 19.94 -15.59
CA ALA A 151 29.02 19.12 -16.41
C ALA A 151 27.98 18.35 -15.56
N GLY A 152 27.91 18.61 -14.25
CA GLY A 152 27.06 17.89 -13.31
C GLY A 152 27.47 16.42 -13.17
N SER A 153 28.75 16.10 -13.40
CA SER A 153 29.26 14.72 -13.47
C SER A 153 30.25 14.41 -12.35
N GLY A 154 30.42 13.13 -12.04
CA GLY A 154 31.26 12.64 -10.96
C GLY A 154 31.38 11.11 -10.91
N LYS A 155 32.17 10.60 -9.98
CA LYS A 155 32.52 9.16 -9.89
C LYS A 155 32.61 8.69 -8.43
N LEU A 156 31.76 7.74 -8.04
CA LEU A 156 31.75 7.12 -6.72
C LEU A 156 32.45 5.75 -6.79
N GLY A 157 33.57 5.59 -6.07
CA GLY A 157 34.27 4.30 -5.95
C GLY A 157 33.80 3.51 -4.73
N PHE A 158 33.38 2.26 -4.93
CA PHE A 158 32.89 1.35 -3.89
C PHE A 158 33.84 0.18 -3.68
N GLY A 159 34.38 0.01 -2.47
CA GLY A 159 35.24 -1.12 -2.09
C GLY A 159 35.79 -0.98 -0.66
N PRO A 160 36.56 -1.97 -0.16
CA PRO A 160 36.84 -3.25 -0.81
C PRO A 160 35.65 -4.22 -0.75
N ILE A 161 35.49 -5.00 -1.82
CA ILE A 161 34.49 -6.06 -1.98
C ILE A 161 35.20 -7.41 -1.75
N ALA A 162 34.60 -8.28 -0.94
CA ALA A 162 35.16 -9.61 -0.68
C ALA A 162 34.83 -10.55 -1.84
N ALA A 163 35.83 -11.29 -2.32
CA ALA A 163 35.65 -12.33 -3.33
C ALA A 163 34.64 -13.40 -2.88
N SER A 164 33.95 -14.01 -3.84
CA SER A 164 33.06 -15.15 -3.64
C SER A 164 33.15 -16.09 -4.84
N ASP A 165 32.83 -17.34 -4.57
CA ASP A 165 32.59 -18.47 -5.47
C ASP A 165 31.20 -18.42 -6.14
N GLN A 166 30.28 -17.58 -5.65
CA GLN A 166 28.97 -17.30 -6.24
C GLN A 166 28.93 -15.91 -6.89
N PRO A 167 28.04 -15.68 -7.88
CA PRO A 167 27.72 -14.35 -8.35
C PRO A 167 27.20 -13.45 -7.22
N GLN A 168 27.75 -12.25 -7.12
CA GLN A 168 27.33 -11.23 -6.17
C GLN A 168 26.54 -10.15 -6.89
N ARG A 169 25.40 -9.75 -6.33
CA ARG A 169 24.57 -8.63 -6.81
C ARG A 169 24.83 -7.43 -5.91
N LEU A 170 25.40 -6.38 -6.48
CA LEU A 170 25.61 -5.12 -5.78
C LEU A 170 24.48 -4.16 -6.11
N VAL A 171 23.82 -3.64 -5.08
CA VAL A 171 22.98 -2.44 -5.16
C VAL A 171 23.91 -1.26 -4.86
N LEU A 172 24.12 -0.37 -5.83
CA LEU A 172 24.93 0.84 -5.69
C LEU A 172 24.04 2.07 -5.83
N GLU A 173 24.15 3.02 -4.89
CA GLU A 173 23.23 4.13 -4.72
C GLU A 173 23.99 5.45 -4.55
N ALA A 174 23.53 6.48 -5.27
CA ALA A 174 23.98 7.86 -5.17
C ALA A 174 22.89 8.69 -4.47
N GLU A 175 23.27 9.36 -3.38
CA GLU A 175 22.42 10.17 -2.51
C GLU A 175 22.79 11.65 -2.66
N TYR A 176 21.82 12.52 -2.93
CA TYR A 176 22.03 13.93 -3.23
C TYR A 176 20.83 14.78 -2.76
N ARG A 177 21.00 16.10 -2.65
CA ARG A 177 19.92 17.01 -2.23
C ARG A 177 19.18 17.60 -3.43
N GLU A 178 17.85 17.52 -3.39
CA GLU A 178 16.95 18.13 -4.36
C GLU A 178 16.81 19.64 -4.10
N ALA A 179 16.51 20.43 -5.14
CA ALA A 179 16.15 21.84 -4.96
C ALA A 179 14.74 22.05 -4.38
N ASN A 180 13.97 20.96 -4.22
CA ASN A 180 12.79 20.94 -3.36
C ASN A 180 13.14 20.78 -1.86
N GLY A 181 14.42 20.60 -1.50
CA GLY A 181 14.90 20.49 -0.12
C GLY A 181 15.00 19.07 0.44
N GLU A 182 14.34 18.08 -0.17
CA GLU A 182 14.47 16.66 0.19
C GLU A 182 15.86 16.10 -0.18
N THR A 183 16.22 14.98 0.45
CA THR A 183 17.39 14.20 0.09
C THR A 183 16.93 12.99 -0.73
N ALA A 184 17.28 12.97 -2.01
CA ALA A 184 16.93 11.89 -2.94
C ALA A 184 18.06 10.86 -3.07
N SER A 185 17.67 9.63 -3.38
CA SER A 185 18.52 8.48 -3.66
C SER A 185 18.18 7.92 -5.05
N ALA A 186 19.20 7.74 -5.89
CA ALA A 186 19.10 6.97 -7.13
C ALA A 186 19.95 5.70 -7.00
N ALA A 187 19.46 4.55 -7.46
CA ALA A 187 20.16 3.27 -7.33
C ALA A 187 20.27 2.51 -8.67
N ARG A 188 21.39 1.80 -8.86
CA ARG A 188 21.66 0.88 -9.97
C ARG A 188 22.12 -0.46 -9.41
N GLN A 189 21.71 -1.55 -10.05
CA GLN A 189 22.20 -2.90 -9.72
C GLN A 189 23.26 -3.32 -10.73
N VAL A 190 24.28 -4.04 -10.25
CA VAL A 190 25.32 -4.69 -11.06
C VAL A 190 25.61 -6.09 -10.50
N VAL A 191 26.16 -6.97 -11.34
CA VAL A 191 26.56 -8.33 -10.94
C VAL A 191 28.09 -8.45 -11.07
N ILE A 192 28.72 -9.00 -10.04
CA ILE A 192 30.12 -9.45 -10.06
C ILE A 192 30.14 -10.97 -10.15
N TRP A 193 30.90 -11.49 -11.09
CA TRP A 193 31.06 -12.92 -11.34
C TRP A 193 32.34 -13.47 -10.70
N PRO A 194 32.38 -14.75 -10.30
CA PRO A 194 33.59 -15.38 -9.78
C PRO A 194 34.69 -15.53 -10.85
N ALA A 195 34.30 -15.88 -12.08
CA ALA A 195 35.19 -16.02 -13.24
C ALA A 195 34.46 -15.62 -14.55
N ALA A 196 35.19 -15.57 -15.67
CA ALA A 196 34.64 -15.23 -16.99
C ALA A 196 33.83 -16.35 -17.68
N VAL A 197 33.77 -17.53 -17.04
CA VAL A 197 33.04 -18.71 -17.50
C VAL A 197 31.88 -19.01 -16.54
N ASP A 198 30.70 -19.26 -17.11
CA ASP A 198 29.50 -19.72 -16.40
C ASP A 198 29.42 -21.25 -16.57
N VAL A 199 29.56 -22.00 -15.46
CA VAL A 199 29.57 -23.47 -15.48
C VAL A 199 28.24 -24.03 -15.03
N GLY A 200 27.70 -24.96 -15.82
CA GLY A 200 26.46 -25.67 -15.53
C GLY A 200 26.69 -27.16 -15.27
N ILE A 201 25.91 -27.74 -14.37
CA ILE A 201 25.83 -29.19 -14.14
C ILE A 201 24.36 -29.66 -14.06
N ALA A 202 24.04 -30.69 -14.83
CA ALA A 202 22.77 -31.42 -14.79
C ALA A 202 23.03 -32.93 -14.62
N SER A 203 22.01 -33.66 -14.16
CA SER A 203 21.96 -35.12 -14.16
C SER A 203 20.77 -35.59 -15.00
N ASP A 204 20.90 -36.70 -15.71
CA ASP A 204 19.82 -37.23 -16.57
C ASP A 204 18.59 -37.69 -15.76
N GLN A 205 18.77 -37.94 -14.45
CA GLN A 205 17.74 -38.38 -13.51
C GLN A 205 18.00 -37.76 -12.11
N TRP A 206 16.99 -37.81 -11.22
CA TRP A 206 17.10 -37.35 -9.83
C TRP A 206 17.71 -38.41 -8.89
N ALA A 207 17.63 -39.68 -9.27
CA ALA A 207 18.29 -40.80 -8.64
C ALA A 207 19.27 -41.47 -9.63
N ALA A 208 20.32 -42.10 -9.12
CA ALA A 208 21.28 -42.85 -9.93
C ALA A 208 20.68 -44.14 -10.51
N ALA A 209 21.17 -44.58 -11.68
CA ALA A 209 21.12 -46.01 -11.98
C ALA A 209 22.06 -46.73 -11.00
N LYS A 210 21.74 -47.98 -10.61
CA LYS A 210 22.34 -48.62 -9.41
C LYS A 210 23.87 -48.62 -9.40
N ASP A 211 24.50 -48.67 -10.59
CA ASP A 211 25.95 -48.71 -10.77
C ASP A 211 26.55 -47.47 -11.49
N GLU A 212 25.73 -46.50 -11.92
CA GLU A 212 26.18 -45.36 -12.74
C GLU A 212 25.39 -44.06 -12.50
N VAL A 213 26.11 -42.97 -12.21
CA VAL A 213 25.61 -41.59 -12.29
C VAL A 213 26.14 -40.95 -13.58
N ARG A 214 25.24 -40.40 -14.39
CA ARG A 214 25.57 -39.59 -15.57
C ARG A 214 25.31 -38.12 -15.29
N LEU A 215 26.34 -37.31 -15.53
CA LEU A 215 26.36 -35.87 -15.34
C LEU A 215 26.66 -35.21 -16.68
N LYS A 216 25.78 -34.28 -17.08
CA LYS A 216 26.01 -33.41 -18.23
C LYS A 216 26.55 -32.07 -17.72
N LEU A 217 27.76 -31.73 -18.14
CA LEU A 217 28.41 -30.46 -17.82
C LEU A 217 28.31 -29.51 -19.00
N LEU A 218 28.33 -28.21 -18.71
CA LEU A 218 28.27 -27.15 -19.70
C LEU A 218 29.23 -26.01 -19.32
N ALA A 219 29.99 -25.50 -20.29
CA ALA A 219 30.80 -24.30 -20.15
C ALA A 219 30.32 -23.21 -21.13
N LEU A 220 29.89 -22.06 -20.59
CA LEU A 220 29.38 -20.92 -21.34
C LEU A 220 30.21 -19.66 -21.03
N ASP A 221 30.19 -18.68 -21.95
CA ASP A 221 30.53 -17.30 -21.61
C ASP A 221 29.40 -16.64 -20.80
N LEU A 222 29.67 -15.48 -20.20
CA LEU A 222 28.67 -14.75 -19.42
C LEU A 222 27.47 -14.25 -20.26
N ALA A 223 27.56 -14.27 -21.59
CA ALA A 223 26.46 -13.98 -22.51
C ALA A 223 25.62 -15.23 -22.89
N GLY A 224 26.04 -16.43 -22.49
CA GLY A 224 25.37 -17.70 -22.77
C GLY A 224 25.84 -18.43 -24.02
N LYS A 225 26.93 -17.99 -24.66
CA LYS A 225 27.52 -18.70 -25.80
C LYS A 225 28.37 -19.88 -25.31
N PRO A 226 28.29 -21.06 -25.94
CA PRO A 226 29.15 -22.16 -25.57
C PRO A 226 30.64 -21.89 -25.78
N LEU A 227 31.45 -22.35 -24.83
CA LEU A 227 32.91 -22.29 -24.88
C LEU A 227 33.47 -23.70 -25.05
N ALA A 228 34.20 -23.93 -26.15
CA ALA A 228 34.88 -25.20 -26.43
C ALA A 228 36.28 -25.25 -25.80
N LYS A 229 36.79 -26.46 -25.54
CA LYS A 229 38.11 -26.71 -24.94
C LYS A 229 38.33 -26.11 -23.54
N VAL A 230 37.25 -25.86 -22.80
CA VAL A 230 37.31 -25.44 -21.40
C VAL A 230 37.58 -26.69 -20.55
N PRO A 231 38.67 -26.75 -19.75
CA PRO A 231 38.92 -27.87 -18.86
C PRO A 231 37.88 -27.91 -17.73
N LEU A 232 37.13 -29.00 -17.66
CA LEU A 232 36.07 -29.25 -16.68
C LEU A 232 36.50 -30.38 -15.74
N GLN A 233 36.38 -30.16 -14.44
CA GLN A 233 36.71 -31.13 -13.38
C GLN A 233 35.51 -31.30 -12.44
N VAL A 234 35.09 -32.55 -12.20
CA VAL A 234 34.01 -32.86 -11.25
C VAL A 234 34.57 -33.55 -10.01
N GLU A 235 34.22 -33.02 -8.84
CA GLU A 235 34.50 -33.60 -7.53
C GLU A 235 33.19 -34.12 -6.93
N ALA A 236 33.23 -35.31 -6.33
CA ALA A 236 32.09 -35.93 -5.66
C ALA A 236 32.24 -35.85 -4.14
N PHE A 237 31.13 -35.64 -3.45
CA PHE A 237 31.02 -35.58 -2.00
C PHE A 237 29.84 -36.43 -1.52
N SER A 238 29.99 -37.12 -0.39
CA SER A 238 28.87 -37.73 0.35
C SER A 238 28.31 -36.69 1.29
N ARG A 239 26.99 -36.45 1.25
CA ARG A 239 26.25 -35.69 2.27
C ARG A 239 25.43 -36.65 3.13
N ARG A 240 25.43 -36.41 4.45
CA ARG A 240 24.64 -37.17 5.43
C ARG A 240 24.06 -36.22 6.47
N ASP A 241 22.75 -36.24 6.62
CA ASP A 241 22.05 -35.50 7.66
C ASP A 241 21.77 -36.42 8.85
N TYR A 242 22.21 -36.01 10.04
CA TYR A 242 22.02 -36.72 11.28
C TYR A 242 21.03 -35.94 12.16
N SER A 243 19.95 -36.60 12.59
CA SER A 243 18.93 -35.98 13.45
C SER A 243 18.96 -36.56 14.86
N HIS A 244 19.28 -35.73 15.86
CA HIS A 244 19.39 -36.15 17.26
C HIS A 244 18.25 -35.58 18.11
N ARG A 245 17.35 -36.46 18.59
CA ARG A 245 16.25 -36.05 19.48
C ARG A 245 16.73 -35.84 20.92
N LYS A 246 16.96 -34.59 21.29
CA LYS A 246 17.45 -34.11 22.59
C LYS A 246 16.28 -33.90 23.55
N ARG A 247 16.37 -34.38 24.79
CA ARG A 247 15.35 -34.13 25.82
C ARG A 247 15.67 -32.85 26.59
N LEU A 248 14.67 -31.97 26.74
CA LEU A 248 14.77 -30.71 27.47
C LEU A 248 14.24 -30.83 28.90
N LEU A 249 14.56 -29.84 29.73
CA LEU A 249 13.90 -29.62 31.02
C LEU A 249 12.38 -29.47 30.83
N GLY A 250 11.60 -29.95 31.80
CA GLY A 250 10.14 -30.04 31.68
C GLY A 250 9.62 -31.25 30.88
N GLY A 251 10.49 -32.02 30.23
CA GLY A 251 10.13 -33.28 29.56
C GLY A 251 9.86 -33.18 28.06
N PHE A 252 9.91 -31.98 27.49
CA PHE A 252 9.85 -31.72 26.04
C PHE A 252 11.03 -32.35 25.30
N TYR A 253 10.91 -32.46 23.97
CA TYR A 253 12.01 -32.84 23.08
C TYR A 253 12.26 -31.72 22.07
N ALA A 254 13.53 -31.51 21.74
CA ALA A 254 13.97 -30.77 20.57
C ALA A 254 14.72 -31.71 19.64
N TYR A 255 14.81 -31.36 18.36
CA TYR A 255 15.74 -31.98 17.44
C TYR A 255 17.02 -31.15 17.37
N GLN A 256 18.12 -31.79 16.98
CA GLN A 256 19.41 -31.17 16.77
C GLN A 256 19.98 -31.84 15.51
N ASN A 257 19.81 -31.17 14.37
CA ASN A 257 20.21 -31.69 13.08
C ASN A 257 21.63 -31.24 12.73
N PHE A 258 22.45 -32.12 12.14
CA PHE A 258 23.72 -31.70 11.54
C PHE A 258 24.01 -32.43 10.22
N THR A 259 24.50 -31.67 9.26
CA THR A 259 24.93 -32.16 7.94
C THR A 259 26.43 -32.42 7.96
N GLU A 260 26.84 -33.66 7.71
CA GLU A 260 28.23 -34.02 7.42
C GLU A 260 28.42 -34.11 5.90
N THR A 261 29.38 -33.36 5.35
CA THR A 261 29.78 -33.44 3.95
C THR A 261 31.24 -33.87 3.84
N GLN A 262 31.52 -34.97 3.13
CA GLN A 262 32.83 -35.60 3.03
C GLN A 262 33.21 -35.85 1.56
N GLY A 263 34.41 -35.46 1.14
CA GLY A 263 34.94 -35.71 -0.20
C GLY A 263 35.10 -37.20 -0.52
N LEU A 264 34.55 -37.61 -1.67
CA LEU A 264 34.72 -38.94 -2.29
C LEU A 264 35.81 -38.92 -3.38
N GLY A 265 36.37 -37.74 -3.66
CA GLY A 265 37.46 -37.48 -4.59
C GLY A 265 37.01 -37.02 -5.98
N LEU A 266 37.97 -36.99 -6.90
CA LEU A 266 37.72 -36.72 -8.32
C LEU A 266 36.75 -37.76 -8.90
N ALA A 267 35.66 -37.31 -9.50
CA ALA A 267 34.70 -38.14 -10.22
C ALA A 267 35.11 -38.32 -11.68
N CYS A 268 35.42 -37.21 -12.37
CA CYS A 268 35.83 -37.19 -13.76
C CYS A 268 36.54 -35.87 -14.11
N LYS A 269 37.23 -35.84 -15.26
CA LYS A 269 37.84 -34.64 -15.85
C LYS A 269 37.85 -34.74 -17.36
N GLY A 270 37.68 -33.63 -18.06
CA GLY A 270 37.77 -33.55 -19.52
C GLY A 270 37.77 -32.11 -20.04
N GLU A 271 37.46 -31.94 -21.32
CA GLU A 271 37.30 -30.66 -22.00
C GLU A 271 35.91 -30.57 -22.65
N SER A 272 35.36 -29.36 -22.75
CA SER A 272 34.09 -29.11 -23.44
C SER A 272 34.18 -29.24 -24.96
N ASP A 273 33.12 -29.77 -25.59
CA ASP A 273 33.00 -29.88 -27.04
C ASP A 273 32.65 -28.54 -27.73
N ALA A 274 32.45 -28.56 -29.05
CA ALA A 274 32.07 -27.38 -29.83
C ALA A 274 30.70 -26.76 -29.45
N ARG A 275 29.91 -27.43 -28.61
CA ARG A 275 28.62 -26.98 -28.06
C ARG A 275 28.74 -26.69 -26.55
N GLY A 276 29.97 -26.62 -26.02
CA GLY A 276 30.27 -26.35 -24.62
C GLY A 276 30.01 -27.54 -23.69
N GLU A 277 29.62 -28.70 -24.21
CA GLU A 277 29.18 -29.85 -23.42
C GLU A 277 30.34 -30.79 -23.06
N PHE A 278 30.33 -31.34 -21.85
CA PHE A 278 31.13 -32.52 -21.51
C PHE A 278 30.25 -33.54 -20.78
N LEU A 279 30.35 -34.81 -21.17
CA LEU A 279 29.60 -35.91 -20.55
C LEU A 279 30.51 -36.67 -19.58
N CYS A 280 30.06 -36.76 -18.34
CA CYS A 280 30.77 -37.38 -17.24
C CYS A 280 29.97 -38.58 -16.72
N SER A 281 30.64 -39.73 -16.61
CA SER A 281 30.09 -40.95 -16.00
C SER A 281 30.89 -41.26 -14.73
N TYR A 282 30.21 -41.67 -13.67
CA TYR A 282 30.80 -41.95 -12.36
C TYR A 282 30.09 -43.11 -11.68
N THR A 283 30.86 -44.12 -11.24
CA THR A 283 30.37 -45.21 -10.39
C THR A 283 30.36 -44.76 -8.91
N PRO A 284 29.21 -44.78 -8.23
CA PRO A 284 29.11 -44.33 -6.84
C PRO A 284 29.96 -45.12 -5.85
N LYS A 285 30.60 -44.39 -4.92
CA LYS A 285 31.29 -44.97 -3.75
C LYS A 285 30.35 -45.00 -2.54
N GLY A 286 29.45 -45.97 -2.52
CA GLY A 286 28.40 -46.09 -1.50
C GLY A 286 27.08 -45.42 -1.90
N SER A 287 26.12 -45.44 -0.98
CA SER A 287 24.73 -44.97 -1.17
C SER A 287 24.36 -43.82 -0.23
N GLY A 288 23.32 -43.05 -0.61
CA GLY A 288 22.85 -41.85 0.09
C GLY A 288 22.84 -40.62 -0.82
N GLN A 289 22.87 -39.42 -0.24
CA GLN A 289 22.91 -38.16 -0.99
C GLN A 289 24.35 -37.88 -1.46
N HIS A 290 24.57 -37.86 -2.78
CA HIS A 290 25.85 -37.49 -3.37
C HIS A 290 25.75 -36.09 -3.98
N VAL A 291 26.71 -35.23 -3.65
CA VAL A 291 26.83 -33.89 -4.22
C VAL A 291 27.98 -33.91 -5.23
N PHE A 292 27.70 -33.52 -6.46
CA PHE A 292 28.67 -33.43 -7.55
C PHE A 292 28.93 -31.97 -7.88
N GLN A 293 30.19 -31.55 -7.80
CA GLN A 293 30.62 -30.18 -8.05
C GLN A 293 31.46 -30.12 -9.33
N VAL A 294 30.96 -29.44 -10.35
CA VAL A 294 31.78 -29.04 -11.51
C VAL A 294 32.59 -27.79 -11.17
N SER A 295 33.82 -27.75 -11.66
CA SER A 295 34.68 -26.57 -11.66
C SER A 295 35.33 -26.37 -13.02
N ALA A 296 35.50 -25.11 -13.41
CA ALA A 296 36.32 -24.68 -14.53
C ALA A 296 37.19 -23.49 -14.12
N ARG A 297 38.19 -23.16 -14.95
CA ARG A 297 38.96 -21.91 -14.83
C ARG A 297 38.81 -21.06 -16.08
N ASP A 298 38.80 -19.75 -15.90
CA ASP A 298 38.97 -18.81 -17.01
C ASP A 298 40.46 -18.59 -17.35
N GLU A 299 40.72 -17.82 -18.41
CA GLU A 299 42.07 -17.49 -18.88
C GLU A 299 42.91 -16.71 -17.84
N ALA A 300 42.26 -16.07 -16.87
CA ALA A 300 42.90 -15.39 -15.74
C ALA A 300 43.10 -16.33 -14.52
N GLY A 301 42.79 -17.62 -14.65
CA GLY A 301 42.94 -18.65 -13.62
C GLY A 301 41.86 -18.65 -12.53
N ARG A 302 40.87 -17.73 -12.59
CA ARG A 302 39.77 -17.65 -11.62
C ARG A 302 38.85 -18.85 -11.79
N VAL A 303 38.28 -19.34 -10.68
CA VAL A 303 37.47 -20.56 -10.67
C VAL A 303 35.99 -20.22 -10.70
N ALA A 304 35.23 -20.87 -11.58
CA ALA A 304 33.78 -20.96 -11.46
C ALA A 304 33.41 -22.35 -10.92
N THR A 305 32.42 -22.42 -10.02
CA THR A 305 31.89 -23.66 -9.45
C THR A 305 30.38 -23.71 -9.55
N ALA A 306 29.86 -24.90 -9.86
CA ALA A 306 28.45 -25.24 -9.68
C ALA A 306 28.32 -26.65 -9.13
N HIS A 307 27.26 -26.94 -8.40
CA HIS A 307 27.03 -28.26 -7.83
C HIS A 307 25.58 -28.73 -7.96
N ARG A 308 25.41 -30.04 -8.09
CA ARG A 308 24.14 -30.75 -8.19
C ARG A 308 24.10 -31.90 -7.20
N GLU A 309 22.97 -32.09 -6.56
CA GLU A 309 22.72 -33.23 -5.67
C GLU A 309 21.98 -34.34 -6.43
N VAL A 310 22.37 -35.59 -6.18
CA VAL A 310 21.79 -36.80 -6.78
C VAL A 310 21.70 -37.86 -5.68
N TRP A 311 20.56 -38.54 -5.57
CA TRP A 311 20.41 -39.64 -4.61
C TRP A 311 20.92 -40.95 -5.21
N VAL A 312 21.76 -41.68 -4.46
CA VAL A 312 22.27 -43.00 -4.84
C VAL A 312 21.57 -44.07 -4.00
N PRO A 313 20.87 -45.05 -4.62
CA PRO A 313 20.14 -46.09 -3.89
C PRO A 313 21.07 -47.08 -3.17
N GLY A 314 20.56 -47.71 -2.10
CA GLY A 314 21.27 -48.72 -1.30
C GLY A 314 20.85 -50.16 -1.58
N GLU A 315 21.16 -51.06 -0.63
CA GLU A 315 20.78 -52.48 -0.69
C GLU A 315 19.46 -52.83 0.04
N GLU A 316 18.86 -51.90 0.79
CA GLU A 316 17.52 -52.09 1.37
C GLU A 316 16.41 -51.77 0.36
N ASP A 317 15.43 -52.67 0.22
CA ASP A 317 14.36 -52.58 -0.78
C ASP A 317 13.40 -51.39 -0.52
N TRP A 318 13.34 -50.47 -1.47
CA TRP A 318 12.32 -49.42 -1.53
C TRP A 318 11.53 -49.47 -2.85
N TRP A 319 10.23 -49.75 -2.74
CA TRP A 319 9.32 -49.70 -3.88
C TRP A 319 8.94 -48.25 -4.22
N PHE A 320 9.47 -47.74 -5.32
CA PHE A 320 8.83 -46.67 -6.08
C PHE A 320 8.02 -47.27 -7.23
N LYS A 321 6.83 -46.72 -7.48
CA LYS A 321 5.96 -47.16 -8.58
C LYS A 321 6.61 -46.78 -9.91
N ALA A 322 6.99 -47.78 -10.70
CA ALA A 322 7.51 -47.53 -12.05
C ALA A 322 6.46 -46.81 -12.91
N GLU A 323 6.80 -45.61 -13.38
CA GLU A 323 5.94 -44.90 -14.33
C GLU A 323 6.03 -45.54 -15.72
N ALA A 324 5.00 -46.31 -16.07
CA ALA A 324 4.67 -46.57 -17.47
C ALA A 324 4.05 -45.30 -18.10
N ASN A 325 4.76 -44.17 -18.07
CA ASN A 325 4.27 -42.91 -18.63
C ASN A 325 4.35 -42.89 -20.16
N ASP A 326 3.40 -42.17 -20.76
CA ASP A 326 3.24 -42.10 -22.20
C ASP A 326 3.93 -40.84 -22.79
N ARG A 327 5.12 -40.49 -22.31
CA ARG A 327 5.90 -39.31 -22.74
C ARG A 327 7.02 -39.64 -23.74
N MET A 328 7.41 -38.66 -24.56
CA MET A 328 8.59 -38.71 -25.42
C MET A 328 9.18 -37.30 -25.66
N ASP A 329 10.46 -37.22 -26.04
CA ASP A 329 11.09 -35.93 -26.41
C ASP A 329 10.55 -35.41 -27.76
N LEU A 330 10.33 -34.09 -27.80
CA LEU A 330 10.14 -33.31 -29.02
C LEU A 330 11.04 -32.07 -28.94
N ILE A 331 12.10 -32.01 -29.76
CA ILE A 331 13.22 -31.06 -29.60
C ILE A 331 13.29 -30.14 -30.82
N PRO A 332 13.04 -28.82 -30.69
CA PRO A 332 13.10 -27.90 -31.81
C PRO A 332 14.53 -27.46 -32.15
N GLU A 333 14.79 -27.20 -33.43
CA GLU A 333 16.07 -26.71 -33.97
C GLU A 333 16.45 -25.32 -33.42
N LYS A 334 15.48 -24.44 -33.23
CA LYS A 334 15.62 -23.19 -32.46
C LYS A 334 14.33 -22.89 -31.68
N ARG A 335 14.42 -22.14 -30.58
CA ARG A 335 13.23 -21.83 -29.75
C ARG A 335 12.33 -20.72 -30.31
N ARG A 336 12.87 -19.83 -31.15
CA ARG A 336 12.12 -18.70 -31.74
C ARG A 336 12.19 -18.71 -33.27
N TYR A 337 11.05 -18.47 -33.89
CA TYR A 337 10.88 -18.29 -35.32
C TYR A 337 10.16 -16.95 -35.63
N GLU A 338 10.41 -16.34 -36.78
CA GLU A 338 9.56 -15.28 -37.33
C GLU A 338 8.48 -15.86 -38.26
N PRO A 339 7.33 -15.20 -38.45
CA PRO A 339 6.30 -15.64 -39.38
C PRO A 339 6.83 -15.81 -40.81
N GLY A 340 6.54 -16.96 -41.43
CA GLY A 340 7.04 -17.37 -42.74
C GLY A 340 8.22 -18.34 -42.70
N GLU A 341 8.92 -18.48 -41.57
CA GLU A 341 9.89 -19.55 -41.37
C GLU A 341 9.19 -20.91 -41.18
N THR A 342 9.95 -22.02 -41.29
CA THR A 342 9.46 -23.36 -40.96
C THR A 342 10.22 -23.90 -39.75
N ALA A 343 9.49 -24.30 -38.71
CA ALA A 343 10.07 -24.93 -37.54
C ALA A 343 10.34 -26.41 -37.76
N ARG A 344 11.49 -26.88 -37.27
CA ARG A 344 11.92 -28.28 -37.37
C ARG A 344 12.08 -28.86 -35.99
N LEU A 345 11.42 -29.99 -35.73
CA LEU A 345 11.43 -30.64 -34.43
C LEU A 345 11.82 -32.11 -34.55
N GLN A 346 12.89 -32.51 -33.87
CA GLN A 346 13.27 -33.92 -33.73
C GLN A 346 12.35 -34.59 -32.71
N MET A 347 11.62 -35.62 -33.14
CA MET A 347 10.78 -36.47 -32.30
C MET A 347 11.54 -37.74 -31.92
N ARG A 348 11.45 -38.20 -30.66
CA ARG A 348 12.15 -39.40 -30.18
C ARG A 348 11.18 -40.45 -29.63
N ALA A 349 10.38 -41.04 -30.52
CA ALA A 349 9.39 -42.05 -30.14
C ALA A 349 10.00 -43.48 -30.10
N PRO A 350 9.71 -44.29 -29.05
CA PRO A 350 10.21 -45.66 -28.88
C PRO A 350 9.43 -46.70 -29.72
N PHE A 351 9.15 -46.40 -30.99
CA PHE A 351 8.38 -47.26 -31.90
C PHE A 351 9.15 -47.54 -33.20
N GLN A 352 8.83 -48.64 -33.88
CA GLN A 352 9.39 -48.94 -35.21
C GLN A 352 8.55 -48.34 -36.36
N SER A 353 7.26 -48.12 -36.11
CA SER A 353 6.32 -47.39 -36.97
C SER A 353 5.10 -46.95 -36.13
N GLY A 354 4.33 -45.99 -36.65
CA GLY A 354 3.12 -45.49 -36.01
C GLY A 354 2.53 -44.30 -36.76
N THR A 355 1.34 -43.84 -36.34
CA THR A 355 0.73 -42.62 -36.87
C THR A 355 0.93 -41.49 -35.88
N VAL A 356 1.58 -40.42 -36.30
CA VAL A 356 1.73 -39.18 -35.53
C VAL A 356 0.55 -38.27 -35.86
N LEU A 357 -0.23 -37.89 -34.85
CA LEU A 357 -1.03 -36.67 -34.89
C LEU A 357 -0.12 -35.52 -34.42
N VAL A 358 0.08 -34.52 -35.27
CA VAL A 358 0.77 -33.28 -34.92
C VAL A 358 -0.28 -32.19 -34.77
N THR A 359 -0.26 -31.49 -33.65
CA THR A 359 -1.14 -30.35 -33.36
C THR A 359 -0.31 -29.12 -32.97
N VAL A 360 -0.79 -27.95 -33.37
CA VAL A 360 -0.24 -26.65 -32.97
C VAL A 360 -1.26 -26.00 -32.03
N GLU A 361 -0.86 -25.71 -30.80
CA GLU A 361 -1.76 -25.55 -29.66
C GLU A 361 -1.48 -24.28 -28.84
N ARG A 362 -2.55 -23.65 -28.33
CA ARG A 362 -2.51 -22.55 -27.35
C ARG A 362 -3.82 -22.46 -26.56
N GLU A 363 -4.69 -21.50 -26.88
CA GLU A 363 -6.08 -21.39 -26.36
C GLU A 363 -7.06 -22.41 -27.00
N GLY A 364 -6.52 -23.47 -27.60
CA GLY A 364 -7.19 -24.41 -28.50
C GLY A 364 -6.20 -24.99 -29.51
N VAL A 365 -6.64 -25.97 -30.30
CA VAL A 365 -5.89 -26.49 -31.44
C VAL A 365 -6.04 -25.51 -32.61
N LEU A 366 -4.94 -24.90 -33.02
CA LEU A 366 -4.86 -23.92 -34.12
C LEU A 366 -4.70 -24.62 -35.48
N GLU A 367 -3.99 -25.74 -35.50
CA GLU A 367 -3.77 -26.58 -36.68
C GLU A 367 -3.54 -28.03 -36.25
N ALA A 368 -3.96 -28.98 -37.09
CA ALA A 368 -3.79 -30.41 -36.86
C ALA A 368 -3.52 -31.12 -38.19
N TYR A 369 -2.56 -32.04 -38.21
CA TYR A 369 -2.32 -32.94 -39.35
C TYR A 369 -1.74 -34.28 -38.89
N THR A 370 -1.76 -35.30 -39.76
CA THR A 370 -1.21 -36.63 -39.45
C THR A 370 -0.09 -37.02 -40.40
N GLN A 371 0.99 -37.61 -39.87
CA GLN A 371 2.08 -38.20 -40.65
C GLN A 371 2.47 -39.60 -40.15
N THR A 372 3.03 -40.42 -41.01
CA THR A 372 3.60 -41.73 -40.62
C THR A 372 4.98 -41.56 -39.98
N PHE A 373 5.23 -42.24 -38.86
CA PHE A 373 6.54 -42.24 -38.23
C PHE A 373 7.50 -43.26 -38.87
N ASP A 374 8.65 -42.76 -39.33
CA ASP A 374 9.83 -43.55 -39.71
C ASP A 374 10.99 -43.21 -38.76
N PRO A 375 11.57 -44.17 -38.01
CA PRO A 375 12.71 -43.92 -37.13
C PRO A 375 13.98 -43.44 -37.87
N LYS A 376 14.06 -43.58 -39.20
CA LYS A 376 15.17 -43.02 -40.01
C LYS A 376 14.97 -41.54 -40.37
N ARG A 377 13.77 -40.98 -40.19
CA ARG A 377 13.42 -39.60 -40.58
C ARG A 377 12.49 -38.94 -39.56
N SER A 378 12.93 -38.91 -38.30
CA SER A 378 12.13 -38.49 -37.14
C SER A 378 11.98 -36.96 -36.97
N ILE A 379 11.75 -36.23 -38.05
CA ILE A 379 11.57 -34.77 -38.05
C ILE A 379 10.10 -34.41 -38.36
N ILE A 380 9.57 -33.44 -37.60
CA ILE A 380 8.30 -32.75 -37.85
C ILE A 380 8.62 -31.35 -38.38
N GLU A 381 7.97 -30.92 -39.46
CA GLU A 381 8.11 -29.58 -40.05
C GLU A 381 6.81 -28.79 -39.88
N VAL A 382 6.86 -27.61 -39.24
CA VAL A 382 5.69 -26.77 -38.94
C VAL A 382 5.89 -25.36 -39.50
N PRO A 383 5.16 -24.96 -40.57
CA PRO A 383 5.21 -23.60 -41.09
C PRO A 383 4.70 -22.58 -40.06
N MET A 384 5.51 -21.58 -39.71
CA MET A 384 5.20 -20.60 -38.67
C MET A 384 4.31 -19.49 -39.22
N LYS A 385 3.02 -19.53 -38.88
CA LYS A 385 2.01 -18.57 -39.36
C LYS A 385 1.93 -17.35 -38.45
N ALA A 386 1.58 -16.18 -38.99
CA ALA A 386 1.54 -14.93 -38.22
C ALA A 386 0.63 -15.00 -36.97
N HIS A 387 -0.52 -15.68 -37.05
CA HIS A 387 -1.44 -15.86 -35.91
C HIS A 387 -0.92 -16.83 -34.83
N PHE A 388 0.23 -17.49 -35.03
CA PHE A 388 0.93 -18.25 -33.99
C PHE A 388 1.70 -17.33 -33.03
N ALA A 389 1.86 -16.04 -33.32
CA ALA A 389 2.33 -15.07 -32.33
C ALA A 389 1.40 -15.04 -31.09
N PRO A 390 1.93 -14.83 -29.86
CA PRO A 390 3.35 -14.64 -29.53
C PRO A 390 4.14 -15.95 -29.33
N ASN A 391 3.45 -17.07 -29.14
CA ASN A 391 4.02 -18.41 -28.98
C ASN A 391 2.99 -19.47 -29.36
N VAL A 392 3.45 -20.69 -29.62
CA VAL A 392 2.62 -21.90 -29.75
C VAL A 392 3.30 -23.09 -29.10
N TYR A 393 2.52 -24.13 -28.81
CA TYR A 393 3.02 -25.43 -28.40
C TYR A 393 2.82 -26.39 -29.58
N VAL A 394 3.90 -27.00 -30.08
CA VAL A 394 3.79 -28.12 -31.01
C VAL A 394 3.66 -29.37 -30.17
N SER A 395 2.53 -30.06 -30.30
CA SER A 395 2.22 -31.33 -29.66
C SER A 395 2.29 -32.43 -30.71
N ALA A 396 2.95 -33.53 -30.37
CA ALA A 396 3.06 -34.71 -31.22
C ALA A 396 2.57 -35.93 -30.43
N LEU A 397 1.49 -36.54 -30.90
CA LEU A 397 0.89 -37.75 -30.34
C LEU A 397 1.10 -38.91 -31.32
N VAL A 398 2.11 -39.75 -31.08
CA VAL A 398 2.32 -40.98 -31.87
C VAL A 398 1.45 -42.08 -31.30
N VAL A 399 0.55 -42.63 -32.11
CA VAL A 399 -0.25 -43.81 -31.76
C VAL A 399 0.30 -45.04 -32.48
N ARG A 400 0.58 -46.09 -31.72
CA ARG A 400 0.91 -47.43 -32.21
C ARG A 400 -0.34 -48.31 -32.12
N GLY A 401 -0.66 -49.02 -33.20
CA GLY A 401 -1.68 -50.07 -33.19
C GLY A 401 -1.28 -51.30 -32.34
N ARG A 402 -2.09 -52.36 -32.43
CA ARG A 402 -1.72 -53.66 -31.84
C ARG A 402 -0.57 -54.28 -32.62
N VAL A 403 0.41 -54.87 -31.94
CA VAL A 403 1.51 -55.63 -32.57
C VAL A 403 1.38 -57.12 -32.28
N GLU A 404 1.93 -57.98 -33.15
CA GLU A 404 1.72 -59.44 -33.07
C GLU A 404 2.53 -60.12 -31.96
N ALA A 405 3.61 -59.50 -31.48
CA ALA A 405 4.48 -60.04 -30.44
C ALA A 405 4.88 -58.97 -29.39
N PRO A 406 5.10 -59.36 -28.12
CA PRO A 406 4.83 -60.68 -27.55
C PRO A 406 3.32 -60.93 -27.36
N PRO A 407 2.87 -62.20 -27.29
CA PRO A 407 1.46 -62.52 -27.07
C PRO A 407 0.95 -61.99 -25.72
N PRO A 408 -0.34 -61.62 -25.61
CA PRO A 408 -0.90 -61.09 -24.37
C PRO A 408 -0.91 -62.15 -23.26
N THR A 409 -0.54 -61.75 -22.05
CA THR A 409 -0.68 -62.57 -20.83
C THR A 409 -1.93 -62.16 -20.06
N ALA A 410 -2.38 -62.99 -19.12
CA ALA A 410 -3.56 -62.71 -18.29
C ALA A 410 -3.44 -61.46 -17.38
N LEU A 411 -2.24 -60.89 -17.24
CA LEU A 411 -1.97 -59.71 -16.40
C LEU A 411 -1.34 -58.54 -17.18
N VAL A 412 -0.64 -58.80 -18.28
CA VAL A 412 0.06 -57.78 -19.08
C VAL A 412 -0.12 -58.05 -20.57
N ASP A 413 -0.72 -57.08 -21.26
CA ASP A 413 -0.78 -57.01 -22.72
C ASP A 413 0.19 -55.93 -23.23
N LEU A 414 1.39 -56.34 -23.64
CA LEU A 414 2.40 -55.46 -24.27
C LEU A 414 2.11 -55.23 -25.76
N ALA A 415 1.30 -56.10 -26.36
CA ALA A 415 0.87 -56.02 -27.75
C ALA A 415 -0.18 -54.91 -27.96
N LYS A 416 -0.95 -54.53 -26.92
CA LYS A 416 -2.06 -53.56 -27.00
C LYS A 416 -1.70 -52.23 -27.71
N PRO A 417 -2.69 -51.54 -28.31
CA PRO A 417 -2.51 -50.17 -28.78
C PRO A 417 -2.04 -49.24 -27.65
N THR A 418 -1.13 -48.33 -27.98
CA THR A 418 -0.49 -47.42 -27.02
C THR A 418 -0.10 -46.11 -27.71
N PHE A 419 0.07 -45.03 -26.96
CA PHE A 419 0.45 -43.74 -27.50
C PHE A 419 1.72 -43.19 -26.83
N ARG A 420 2.36 -42.20 -27.46
CA ARG A 420 3.42 -41.38 -26.85
C ARG A 420 3.22 -39.92 -27.23
N LEU A 421 3.29 -39.04 -26.24
CA LEU A 421 3.03 -37.60 -26.34
C LEU A 421 4.31 -36.82 -26.02
N GLY A 422 4.72 -35.94 -26.94
CA GLY A 422 5.80 -34.97 -26.73
C GLY A 422 5.31 -33.57 -27.09
N ILE A 423 5.65 -32.56 -26.28
CA ILE A 423 5.20 -31.18 -26.46
C ILE A 423 6.41 -30.25 -26.40
N ALA A 424 6.53 -29.35 -27.39
CA ALA A 424 7.60 -28.36 -27.50
C ALA A 424 7.02 -26.95 -27.61
N ALA A 425 7.45 -26.04 -26.74
CA ALA A 425 7.07 -24.63 -26.81
C ALA A 425 7.96 -23.88 -27.82
N LEU A 426 7.32 -23.14 -28.74
CA LEU A 426 7.98 -22.28 -29.73
C LEU A 426 7.52 -20.83 -29.55
N GLU A 427 8.46 -19.89 -29.59
CA GLU A 427 8.20 -18.45 -29.66
C GLU A 427 8.03 -18.03 -31.11
N VAL A 428 7.04 -17.18 -31.39
CA VAL A 428 6.74 -16.71 -32.75
C VAL A 428 6.71 -15.20 -32.79
N GLY A 429 7.57 -14.62 -33.63
CA GLY A 429 7.78 -13.19 -33.74
C GLY A 429 6.51 -12.40 -34.06
N TRP A 430 6.31 -11.31 -33.32
CA TRP A 430 5.18 -10.38 -33.50
C TRP A 430 5.59 -9.07 -34.20
N SER A 431 6.67 -9.11 -34.98
CA SER A 431 7.22 -7.97 -35.74
C SER A 431 6.19 -7.29 -36.65
N GLY A 432 5.31 -8.08 -37.29
CA GLY A 432 4.21 -7.59 -38.13
C GLY A 432 3.04 -6.91 -37.40
N HIS A 433 2.97 -7.03 -36.06
CA HIS A 433 1.96 -6.39 -35.20
C HIS A 433 2.40 -5.01 -34.66
N ARG A 434 3.66 -4.60 -34.88
CA ARG A 434 4.14 -3.28 -34.45
C ARG A 434 3.64 -2.16 -35.36
N LEU A 435 3.24 -1.05 -34.74
CA LEU A 435 3.17 0.28 -35.35
C LEU A 435 4.37 1.10 -34.91
N ASP A 436 5.04 1.76 -35.85
CA ASP A 436 6.09 2.73 -35.58
C ASP A 436 5.45 4.11 -35.41
N VAL A 437 5.42 4.60 -34.17
CA VAL A 437 4.80 5.87 -33.79
C VAL A 437 5.90 6.91 -33.54
N LYS A 438 5.96 7.94 -34.37
CA LYS A 438 6.84 9.10 -34.18
C LYS A 438 6.08 10.23 -33.50
N VAL A 439 6.73 10.88 -32.54
CA VAL A 439 6.22 12.06 -31.82
C VAL A 439 7.25 13.18 -31.96
N ALA A 440 6.80 14.37 -32.35
CA ALA A 440 7.67 15.52 -32.60
C ALA A 440 7.05 16.82 -32.02
N PRO A 441 7.53 17.29 -30.84
CA PRO A 441 7.26 18.65 -30.38
C PRO A 441 7.88 19.66 -31.35
N ARG A 442 7.20 20.78 -31.58
CA ARG A 442 7.67 21.83 -32.49
C ARG A 442 8.92 22.57 -31.98
N GLN A 443 9.12 22.60 -30.67
CA GLN A 443 10.30 23.17 -30.01
C GLN A 443 10.71 22.28 -28.83
N GLU A 444 11.99 22.25 -28.48
CA GLU A 444 12.49 21.49 -27.33
C GLU A 444 12.24 22.19 -25.98
N THR A 445 12.01 23.51 -25.98
CA THR A 445 11.85 24.33 -24.78
C THR A 445 10.80 25.41 -25.02
N TYR A 446 9.94 25.62 -24.01
CA TYR A 446 8.88 26.65 -24.00
C TYR A 446 8.94 27.47 -22.69
N ARG A 447 8.20 28.58 -22.64
CA ARG A 447 7.94 29.33 -21.40
C ARG A 447 6.67 28.80 -20.71
N VAL A 448 6.51 29.08 -19.42
CA VAL A 448 5.29 28.77 -18.67
C VAL A 448 4.05 29.36 -19.36
N ARG A 449 2.93 28.62 -19.34
CA ARG A 449 1.63 29.01 -19.94
C ARG A 449 1.61 29.20 -21.47
N GLU A 450 2.68 28.87 -22.18
CA GLU A 450 2.63 28.76 -23.64
C GLU A 450 1.81 27.53 -24.09
N LYS A 451 1.71 27.35 -25.40
CA LYS A 451 0.99 26.25 -26.06
C LYS A 451 1.98 25.47 -26.91
N ALA A 452 2.28 24.23 -26.52
CA ALA A 452 3.19 23.38 -27.29
C ALA A 452 2.42 22.66 -28.41
N GLU A 453 2.77 22.95 -29.67
CA GLU A 453 2.32 22.14 -30.82
C GLU A 453 3.14 20.84 -30.86
N VAL A 454 2.45 19.70 -30.89
CA VAL A 454 3.07 18.38 -31.02
C VAL A 454 2.44 17.65 -32.22
N GLN A 455 3.30 17.09 -33.07
CA GLN A 455 2.94 16.35 -34.26
C GLN A 455 3.19 14.85 -34.03
N PHE A 456 2.32 14.01 -34.60
CA PHE A 456 2.33 12.56 -34.46
C PHE A 456 2.24 11.95 -35.85
N ALA A 457 3.04 10.91 -36.13
CA ALA A 457 2.99 10.17 -37.38
C ALA A 457 3.11 8.67 -37.12
N VAL A 458 2.21 7.87 -37.69
CA VAL A 458 2.14 6.42 -37.48
C VAL A 458 2.36 5.68 -38.80
N ARG A 459 3.24 4.69 -38.80
CA ARG A 459 3.47 3.77 -39.92
C ARG A 459 3.47 2.33 -39.44
N ARG A 460 3.35 1.38 -40.37
CA ARG A 460 3.68 -0.04 -40.11
C ARG A 460 5.19 -0.24 -40.32
N THR A 461 5.74 -1.32 -39.76
CA THR A 461 7.18 -1.65 -39.83
C THR A 461 7.71 -1.95 -41.24
N ASP A 462 6.82 -2.19 -42.20
CA ASP A 462 7.10 -2.29 -43.64
C ASP A 462 7.06 -0.93 -44.37
N GLY A 463 6.87 0.18 -43.64
CA GLY A 463 6.72 1.53 -44.16
C GLY A 463 5.32 1.87 -44.67
N SER A 464 4.38 0.93 -44.70
CA SER A 464 3.00 1.16 -45.17
C SER A 464 2.16 2.00 -44.22
N LEU A 465 1.02 2.50 -44.72
CA LEU A 465 0.05 3.23 -43.92
C LEU A 465 -0.62 2.31 -42.87
N PRO A 466 -0.96 2.84 -41.68
CA PRO A 466 -1.72 2.10 -40.68
C PRO A 466 -3.17 1.85 -41.13
N PRO A 467 -3.89 0.91 -40.50
CA PRO A 467 -5.33 0.73 -40.70
C PRO A 467 -6.14 2.02 -40.54
N LYS A 468 -7.24 2.16 -41.31
CA LYS A 468 -8.11 3.34 -41.29
C LYS A 468 -8.82 3.60 -39.95
N ASP A 469 -8.87 2.60 -39.06
CA ASP A 469 -9.42 2.68 -37.72
C ASP A 469 -8.36 2.94 -36.63
N THR A 470 -7.11 3.24 -37.01
CA THR A 470 -6.06 3.53 -36.03
C THR A 470 -6.29 4.85 -35.29
N GLU A 471 -6.38 4.76 -33.97
CA GLU A 471 -6.49 5.89 -33.05
C GLU A 471 -5.29 5.92 -32.08
N LEU A 472 -4.90 7.11 -31.65
CA LEU A 472 -3.89 7.33 -30.59
C LEU A 472 -4.58 7.66 -29.26
N ALA A 473 -4.12 7.05 -28.17
CA ALA A 473 -4.26 7.59 -26.83
C ALA A 473 -3.01 8.43 -26.50
N VAL A 474 -3.18 9.70 -26.15
CA VAL A 474 -2.07 10.64 -25.89
C VAL A 474 -2.08 11.14 -24.45
N ALA A 475 -0.93 11.03 -23.80
CA ALA A 475 -0.66 11.56 -22.46
C ALA A 475 0.51 12.55 -22.50
N VAL A 476 0.43 13.62 -21.69
CA VAL A 476 1.56 14.53 -21.44
C VAL A 476 1.72 14.72 -19.93
N VAL A 477 2.81 14.20 -19.39
CA VAL A 477 3.08 14.11 -17.95
C VAL A 477 4.45 14.67 -17.57
N ASP A 478 4.58 15.11 -16.32
CA ASP A 478 5.84 15.60 -15.73
C ASP A 478 6.88 14.46 -15.59
N GLU A 479 8.10 14.65 -16.09
CA GLU A 479 9.18 13.67 -15.94
C GLU A 479 9.64 13.50 -14.49
N GLY A 480 9.38 14.46 -13.60
CA GLY A 480 9.60 14.31 -12.16
C GLY A 480 8.74 13.18 -11.57
N LEU A 481 7.47 13.07 -11.97
CA LEU A 481 6.60 11.96 -11.58
C LEU A 481 7.14 10.62 -12.09
N LEU A 482 7.75 10.62 -13.28
CA LEU A 482 8.38 9.42 -13.86
C LEU A 482 9.72 9.04 -13.19
N GLN A 483 10.39 9.97 -12.48
CA GLN A 483 11.52 9.61 -11.61
C GLN A 483 11.04 8.87 -10.35
N LEU A 484 9.88 9.26 -9.80
CA LEU A 484 9.26 8.57 -8.66
C LEU A 484 8.73 7.17 -9.05
N ARG A 485 8.16 7.00 -10.25
CA ARG A 485 7.76 5.69 -10.77
C ARG A 485 7.64 5.69 -12.30
N LYS A 486 8.36 4.78 -12.97
CA LYS A 486 8.16 4.48 -14.40
C LYS A 486 6.73 4.00 -14.65
N ASN A 487 6.13 4.42 -15.76
CA ASN A 487 4.83 3.92 -16.19
C ASN A 487 4.98 2.90 -17.33
N GLU A 488 4.83 1.62 -17.00
CA GLU A 488 4.96 0.52 -17.97
C GLU A 488 3.63 0.23 -18.72
N SER A 489 2.50 0.80 -18.29
CA SER A 489 1.20 0.60 -18.96
C SER A 489 1.14 1.13 -20.40
N TRP A 490 2.11 1.97 -20.79
CA TRP A 490 2.29 2.45 -22.16
C TRP A 490 2.87 1.39 -23.11
N GLN A 491 3.43 0.27 -22.63
CA GLN A 491 4.02 -0.80 -23.45
C GLN A 491 2.95 -1.79 -23.94
N LEU A 492 1.97 -1.27 -24.69
CA LEU A 492 0.75 -1.99 -25.05
C LEU A 492 1.02 -3.23 -25.94
N LEU A 493 1.97 -3.15 -26.87
CA LEU A 493 2.33 -4.28 -27.73
C LEU A 493 2.84 -5.46 -26.90
N ASP A 494 3.77 -5.22 -25.99
CA ASP A 494 4.40 -6.24 -25.16
C ASP A 494 3.42 -6.80 -24.11
N ALA A 495 2.45 -6.00 -23.67
CA ALA A 495 1.34 -6.47 -22.84
C ALA A 495 0.38 -7.41 -23.59
N MET A 496 0.08 -7.15 -24.87
CA MET A 496 -0.79 -7.99 -25.71
C MET A 496 -0.08 -9.24 -26.26
N MET A 497 1.25 -9.18 -26.38
CA MET A 497 2.12 -10.25 -26.87
C MET A 497 2.83 -11.02 -25.75
N LYS A 498 2.34 -10.96 -24.50
CA LYS A 498 2.82 -11.84 -23.44
C LYS A 498 2.65 -13.31 -23.82
N LYS A 499 3.69 -14.11 -23.54
CA LYS A 499 3.68 -15.57 -23.67
C LYS A 499 2.46 -16.15 -22.94
N ARG A 500 1.66 -16.94 -23.65
CA ARG A 500 0.43 -17.57 -23.15
C ARG A 500 0.68 -19.03 -22.85
N GLY A 501 -0.03 -19.57 -21.87
CA GLY A 501 0.01 -20.99 -21.55
C GLY A 501 -0.61 -21.86 -22.64
N ILE A 502 -0.49 -23.17 -22.45
CA ILE A 502 -1.28 -24.17 -23.16
C ILE A 502 -2.60 -24.38 -22.40
N GLU A 503 -3.72 -24.07 -23.04
CA GLU A 503 -5.08 -24.35 -22.53
C GLU A 503 -5.70 -25.59 -23.21
N VAL A 504 -4.90 -26.33 -24.00
CA VAL A 504 -5.28 -27.61 -24.60
C VAL A 504 -4.94 -28.75 -23.65
N GLU A 505 -5.96 -29.25 -22.96
CA GLU A 505 -5.88 -30.50 -22.22
C GLU A 505 -6.10 -31.69 -23.16
N THR A 506 -5.03 -32.41 -23.53
CA THR A 506 -5.12 -33.64 -24.32
C THR A 506 -5.56 -34.82 -23.45
N ALA A 507 -6.88 -34.98 -23.29
CA ALA A 507 -7.48 -36.13 -22.62
C ALA A 507 -7.70 -37.29 -23.63
N SER A 508 -6.92 -38.37 -23.53
CA SER A 508 -7.16 -39.56 -24.36
C SER A 508 -8.33 -40.37 -23.82
N ALA A 509 -9.47 -40.23 -24.49
CA ALA A 509 -10.69 -40.97 -24.19
C ALA A 509 -10.64 -42.47 -24.56
N GLN A 510 -9.47 -42.99 -24.96
CA GLN A 510 -9.19 -44.42 -25.05
C GLN A 510 -9.30 -45.13 -23.69
N GLN A 511 -9.47 -44.38 -22.59
CA GLN A 511 -9.95 -44.91 -21.31
C GLN A 511 -11.39 -44.44 -20.94
N GLN A 512 -11.76 -43.14 -20.99
CA GLN A 512 -13.12 -42.59 -20.62
C GLN A 512 -13.49 -41.22 -21.30
N VAL A 513 -14.76 -40.73 -21.32
CA VAL A 513 -15.33 -39.63 -22.20
C VAL A 513 -16.33 -38.68 -21.43
N VAL A 514 -16.85 -37.46 -21.76
CA VAL A 514 -17.02 -36.53 -22.95
C VAL A 514 -16.98 -34.99 -22.55
N GLY A 515 -17.77 -34.06 -23.16
CA GLY A 515 -17.88 -32.56 -22.93
C GLY A 515 -19.12 -31.92 -23.65
N LYS A 516 -19.41 -30.61 -23.88
CA LYS A 516 -18.80 -29.23 -23.85
C LYS A 516 -19.93 -28.12 -23.99
N ARG A 517 -19.85 -26.75 -23.90
CA ARG A 517 -19.08 -25.67 -23.16
C ARG A 517 -19.45 -24.21 -23.67
N HIS A 518 -19.46 -23.12 -22.84
CA HIS A 518 -19.48 -21.61 -23.15
C HIS A 518 -20.82 -20.84 -23.49
N PHE A 519 -21.02 -19.46 -23.53
CA PHE A 519 -20.73 -18.23 -22.67
C PHE A 519 -21.17 -16.82 -23.29
N GLY A 520 -21.69 -15.81 -22.52
CA GLY A 520 -21.52 -14.30 -22.74
C GLY A 520 -22.67 -13.37 -23.31
N LYS A 521 -22.65 -11.99 -23.41
CA LYS A 521 -21.76 -10.86 -22.92
C LYS A 521 -22.17 -9.35 -23.28
N LYS A 522 -21.61 -8.26 -22.61
CA LYS A 522 -21.50 -6.75 -22.94
C LYS A 522 -22.64 -5.75 -22.49
N ALA A 523 -22.62 -4.37 -22.48
CA ALA A 523 -21.70 -3.16 -22.32
C ALA A 523 -22.59 -1.81 -22.34
N VAL A 524 -22.31 -0.45 -22.35
CA VAL A 524 -21.24 0.62 -22.53
C VAL A 524 -21.70 2.03 -21.91
N ALA A 525 -20.94 3.18 -21.89
CA ALA A 525 -21.30 4.56 -21.37
C ALA A 525 -20.48 5.80 -21.96
N ALA A 526 -20.62 7.10 -21.51
CA ALA A 526 -19.71 8.27 -21.86
C ALA A 526 -19.81 9.66 -21.08
N GLY A 527 -18.68 10.40 -20.87
CA GLY A 527 -18.54 11.86 -20.49
C GLY A 527 -17.48 12.20 -19.38
N GLY A 528 -16.93 13.42 -19.08
CA GLY A 528 -16.83 14.78 -19.70
C GLY A 528 -16.11 15.87 -18.79
N GLY A 529 -15.71 17.09 -19.30
CA GLY A 529 -15.53 18.37 -18.53
C GLY A 529 -14.12 19.04 -18.22
N GLY A 530 -14.06 20.40 -18.14
CA GLY A 530 -12.94 21.35 -17.73
C GLY A 530 -13.19 22.85 -18.16
N GLY A 531 -12.48 23.97 -17.84
CA GLY A 531 -11.38 24.39 -16.92
C GLY A 531 -10.76 25.82 -17.24
N GLN A 532 -10.24 26.63 -16.27
CA GLN A 532 -9.46 27.92 -16.46
C GLN A 532 -8.50 28.28 -15.25
N MET A 533 -7.55 29.21 -15.42
CA MET A 533 -6.44 29.61 -14.49
C MET A 533 -6.23 31.15 -14.42
N GLY A 534 -5.46 31.79 -13.52
CA GLY A 534 -4.65 31.37 -12.35
C GLY A 534 -3.35 32.22 -12.16
N ALA A 535 -2.80 32.36 -10.94
CA ALA A 535 -1.39 32.79 -10.68
C ALA A 535 -0.45 31.56 -10.66
N ARG A 536 0.88 31.68 -10.41
CA ARG A 536 1.79 30.50 -10.27
C ARG A 536 1.41 29.66 -9.03
N GLU A 537 0.36 28.85 -9.19
CA GLU A 537 -0.28 28.04 -8.15
C GLU A 537 -0.66 26.63 -8.65
N LEU A 538 -0.65 26.36 -9.96
CA LEU A 538 -1.00 25.05 -10.53
C LEU A 538 0.24 24.30 -11.06
N PHE A 539 0.70 23.37 -10.24
CA PHE A 539 1.82 22.46 -10.52
C PHE A 539 1.31 21.05 -10.88
N ASP A 540 0.24 20.96 -11.67
CA ASP A 540 -0.37 19.68 -12.07
C ASP A 540 0.62 18.83 -12.88
N THR A 541 0.83 17.58 -12.47
CA THR A 541 1.80 16.66 -13.10
C THR A 541 1.29 15.96 -14.37
N LEU A 542 0.07 16.29 -14.80
CA LEU A 542 -0.58 15.82 -16.04
C LEU A 542 -1.14 17.05 -16.78
N LEU A 543 -0.50 17.45 -17.87
CA LEU A 543 -0.95 18.59 -18.70
C LEU A 543 -2.11 18.20 -19.62
N LEU A 544 -2.05 17.00 -20.19
CA LEU A 544 -3.01 16.55 -21.19
C LEU A 544 -3.23 15.04 -21.12
N TRP A 545 -4.50 14.66 -21.20
CA TRP A 545 -4.93 13.31 -21.54
C TRP A 545 -5.99 13.38 -22.66
N ARG A 546 -5.86 12.49 -23.65
CA ARG A 546 -6.82 12.24 -24.72
C ARG A 546 -6.86 10.74 -24.97
N GLY A 547 -7.90 10.05 -24.50
CA GLY A 547 -8.02 8.59 -24.68
C GLY A 547 -8.25 8.16 -26.15
N ARG A 548 -8.68 9.08 -27.02
CA ARG A 548 -8.80 8.88 -28.47
C ARG A 548 -8.41 10.14 -29.23
N VAL A 549 -7.59 9.97 -30.27
CA VAL A 549 -7.19 10.97 -31.26
C VAL A 549 -7.12 10.25 -32.60
N ARG A 550 -7.84 10.75 -33.61
CA ARG A 550 -7.85 10.14 -34.94
C ARG A 550 -6.69 10.64 -35.78
N LEU A 551 -6.14 9.73 -36.58
CA LEU A 551 -5.20 10.08 -37.65
C LEU A 551 -5.96 10.58 -38.89
N ASP A 552 -5.27 11.36 -39.71
CA ASP A 552 -5.72 11.73 -41.06
C ASP A 552 -5.45 10.62 -42.09
N ALA A 553 -5.74 10.90 -43.37
CA ALA A 553 -5.53 9.95 -44.48
C ALA A 553 -4.03 9.65 -44.76
N GLN A 554 -3.13 10.44 -44.18
CA GLN A 554 -1.68 10.31 -44.25
C GLN A 554 -1.11 9.60 -43.01
N GLY A 555 -1.96 9.19 -42.06
CA GLY A 555 -1.54 8.54 -40.81
C GLY A 555 -0.90 9.51 -39.82
N GLU A 556 -1.22 10.81 -39.91
CA GLU A 556 -0.68 11.87 -39.07
C GLU A 556 -1.75 12.50 -38.16
N ALA A 557 -1.33 13.15 -37.08
CA ALA A 557 -2.18 13.94 -36.21
C ALA A 557 -1.40 15.09 -35.57
N ARG A 558 -2.10 16.11 -35.07
CA ARG A 558 -1.52 17.23 -34.32
C ARG A 558 -2.35 17.55 -33.09
N LEU A 559 -1.69 17.92 -32.01
CA LEU A 559 -2.34 18.41 -30.79
C LEU A 559 -1.66 19.69 -30.29
N GLU A 560 -2.46 20.55 -29.68
CA GLU A 560 -2.00 21.68 -28.89
C GLU A 560 -2.03 21.28 -27.41
N VAL A 561 -0.90 21.42 -26.71
CA VAL A 561 -0.76 21.11 -25.28
C VAL A 561 -0.68 22.43 -24.50
N PRO A 562 -1.64 22.76 -23.63
CA PRO A 562 -1.54 23.91 -22.75
C PRO A 562 -0.51 23.63 -21.65
N LEU A 563 0.46 24.52 -21.47
CA LEU A 563 1.46 24.42 -20.40
C LEU A 563 0.96 25.09 -19.12
N ASN A 564 1.41 24.62 -17.96
CA ASN A 564 1.07 25.19 -16.66
C ASN A 564 2.22 26.00 -16.07
N ASP A 565 2.32 26.07 -14.73
CA ASP A 565 3.28 26.87 -13.98
C ASP A 565 4.53 26.10 -13.51
N SER A 566 4.61 24.80 -13.82
CA SER A 566 5.75 23.93 -13.49
C SER A 566 6.95 24.19 -14.41
N LEU A 567 8.12 24.30 -13.79
CA LEU A 567 9.42 24.42 -14.47
C LEU A 567 10.09 23.05 -14.45
N THR A 568 9.85 22.25 -15.49
CA THR A 568 10.20 20.83 -15.56
C THR A 568 10.34 20.37 -17.02
N ARG A 569 10.58 19.07 -17.24
CA ARG A 569 10.51 18.40 -18.54
C ARG A 569 9.20 17.61 -18.61
N PHE A 570 8.47 17.74 -19.70
CA PHE A 570 7.23 17.01 -19.93
C PHE A 570 7.45 15.90 -20.97
N ARG A 571 7.07 14.68 -20.61
CA ARG A 571 7.06 13.49 -21.47
C ARG A 571 5.72 13.43 -22.21
N VAL A 572 5.78 13.50 -23.53
CA VAL A 572 4.64 13.18 -24.41
C VAL A 572 4.73 11.71 -24.77
N VAL A 573 3.64 10.96 -24.60
CA VAL A 573 3.52 9.57 -25.05
C VAL A 573 2.24 9.41 -25.88
N ALA A 574 2.37 8.76 -27.03
CA ALA A 574 1.26 8.36 -27.88
C ALA A 574 1.26 6.83 -28.03
N VAL A 575 0.16 6.19 -27.62
CA VAL A 575 -0.06 4.75 -27.75
C VAL A 575 -1.10 4.53 -28.85
N ALA A 576 -0.76 3.75 -29.87
CA ALA A 576 -1.62 3.44 -31.01
C ALA A 576 -2.34 2.09 -30.85
N GLU A 577 -3.64 2.05 -31.15
CA GLU A 577 -4.40 0.82 -31.44
C GLU A 577 -4.90 0.90 -32.89
N GLY A 578 -4.69 -0.15 -33.70
CA GLY A 578 -5.26 -0.29 -35.04
C GLY A 578 -5.77 -1.70 -35.32
N ALA A 579 -6.96 -1.83 -35.91
CA ALA A 579 -7.65 -3.10 -36.20
C ALA A 579 -7.69 -4.11 -35.02
N SER A 580 -7.57 -3.63 -33.78
CA SER A 580 -7.38 -4.41 -32.55
C SER A 580 -6.28 -5.49 -32.60
N GLN A 581 -5.32 -5.38 -33.54
CA GLN A 581 -4.20 -6.32 -33.70
C GLN A 581 -2.85 -5.63 -33.98
N PHE A 582 -2.83 -4.33 -34.22
CA PHE A 582 -1.62 -3.54 -34.40
C PHE A 582 -1.46 -2.55 -33.25
N PHE A 583 -0.27 -2.52 -32.65
CA PHE A 583 0.01 -1.72 -31.47
C PHE A 583 1.38 -1.05 -31.57
N GLY A 584 1.50 0.18 -31.09
CA GLY A 584 2.76 0.91 -31.08
C GLY A 584 2.78 2.01 -30.05
N THR A 585 3.98 2.39 -29.61
CA THR A 585 4.16 3.44 -28.60
C THR A 585 5.29 4.34 -29.03
N GLY A 586 5.00 5.63 -29.14
CA GLY A 586 5.95 6.67 -29.49
C GLY A 586 6.06 7.68 -28.35
N GLU A 587 7.26 8.19 -28.11
CA GLU A 587 7.51 9.16 -27.06
C GLU A 587 8.47 10.27 -27.50
N ALA A 588 8.27 11.45 -26.92
CA ALA A 588 9.16 12.60 -27.04
C ALA A 588 9.06 13.46 -25.77
N SER A 589 9.83 14.54 -25.68
CA SER A 589 9.75 15.44 -24.53
C SER A 589 10.12 16.87 -24.89
N PHE A 590 9.60 17.82 -24.14
CA PHE A 590 9.99 19.23 -24.18
C PHE A 590 10.15 19.77 -22.77
N GLY A 591 10.95 20.83 -22.60
CA GLY A 591 11.15 21.55 -21.34
C GLY A 591 10.23 22.76 -21.20
N THR A 592 9.99 23.18 -19.96
CA THR A 592 9.40 24.48 -19.62
C THR A 592 10.34 25.18 -18.65
N THR A 593 10.84 26.37 -19.03
CA THR A 593 11.96 27.02 -18.34
C THR A 593 11.81 28.54 -18.26
N GLN A 594 12.61 29.16 -17.39
CA GLN A 594 12.70 30.61 -17.14
C GLN A 594 14.16 30.94 -16.79
N GLU A 595 14.68 32.10 -17.22
CA GLU A 595 16.09 32.50 -16.98
C GLU A 595 16.49 32.47 -15.50
N VAL A 596 15.53 32.75 -14.61
CA VAL A 596 15.68 32.74 -13.17
C VAL A 596 14.51 31.93 -12.59
N MET A 597 14.78 31.12 -11.56
CA MET A 597 13.78 30.29 -10.90
C MET A 597 13.87 30.39 -9.39
N LEU A 598 12.72 30.57 -8.73
CA LEU A 598 12.52 30.29 -7.31
C LEU A 598 11.84 28.92 -7.14
N LEU A 599 12.48 28.04 -6.38
CA LEU A 599 11.96 26.73 -6.01
C LEU A 599 11.78 26.67 -4.48
N SER A 600 10.66 26.09 -4.01
CA SER A 600 10.38 26.01 -2.57
C SER A 600 11.00 24.77 -1.93
N ALA A 601 11.87 25.01 -0.94
CA ALA A 601 12.42 23.98 -0.08
C ALA A 601 11.74 23.91 1.29
N LEU A 602 10.50 24.40 1.41
CA LEU A 602 9.70 24.37 2.64
C LEU A 602 9.12 22.97 2.92
N PRO A 603 9.01 22.55 4.20
CA PRO A 603 8.16 21.43 4.59
C PRO A 603 6.67 21.78 4.40
N GLN A 604 5.83 20.81 4.01
CA GLN A 604 4.40 21.02 3.72
C GLN A 604 3.58 21.42 4.96
N VAL A 605 3.97 20.91 6.13
CA VAL A 605 3.36 21.14 7.44
C VAL A 605 4.46 21.55 8.42
N VAL A 606 4.16 22.53 9.27
CA VAL A 606 4.95 22.91 10.46
C VAL A 606 4.05 23.03 11.67
N ARG A 607 4.61 23.21 12.87
CA ARG A 607 3.85 23.32 14.12
C ARG A 607 3.99 24.69 14.77
N GLU A 608 2.99 25.07 15.54
CA GLU A 608 3.03 26.29 16.37
C GLU A 608 4.28 26.30 17.27
N GLY A 609 5.06 27.38 17.24
CA GLY A 609 6.28 27.52 18.03
C GLY A 609 7.54 26.88 17.45
N ASP A 610 7.45 26.11 16.35
CA ASP A 610 8.63 25.60 15.64
C ASP A 610 9.56 26.74 15.19
N ARG A 611 10.87 26.48 15.17
CA ARG A 611 11.90 27.44 14.71
C ARG A 611 12.75 26.81 13.63
N PHE A 612 12.64 27.26 12.37
CA PHE A 612 13.30 26.62 11.24
C PHE A 612 13.81 27.63 10.21
N ASP A 613 14.80 27.24 9.41
CA ASP A 613 15.25 28.04 8.27
C ASP A 613 14.37 27.77 7.05
N ALA A 614 13.46 28.70 6.80
CA ALA A 614 12.63 28.71 5.61
C ALA A 614 13.53 28.83 4.37
N SER A 615 13.54 27.75 3.58
CA SER A 615 14.53 27.52 2.54
C SER A 615 13.90 27.64 1.16
N PHE A 616 14.60 28.34 0.25
CA PHE A 616 14.21 28.46 -1.16
C PHE A 616 15.45 28.40 -2.04
N THR A 617 15.44 27.57 -3.08
CA THR A 617 16.55 27.54 -4.04
C THR A 617 16.28 28.59 -5.13
N LEU A 618 17.20 29.55 -5.24
CA LEU A 618 17.28 30.47 -6.37
C LEU A 618 18.23 29.85 -7.40
N ARG A 619 17.82 29.84 -8.67
CA ARG A 619 18.61 29.31 -9.78
C ARG A 619 18.67 30.29 -10.95
N ASN A 620 19.84 30.39 -11.56
CA ASN A 620 20.08 30.96 -12.88
C ASN A 620 20.12 29.80 -13.90
N THR A 621 19.43 29.92 -15.04
CA THR A 621 19.53 28.94 -16.13
C THR A 621 20.20 29.49 -17.39
N THR A 622 20.69 30.73 -17.37
CA THR A 622 21.39 31.31 -18.51
C THR A 622 22.87 30.94 -18.49
N LYS A 623 23.54 31.11 -19.64
CA LYS A 623 24.99 30.97 -19.77
C LYS A 623 25.76 32.25 -19.41
N THR A 624 25.10 33.20 -18.76
CA THR A 624 25.67 34.47 -18.31
C THR A 624 25.58 34.56 -16.80
N GLU A 625 26.38 35.45 -16.20
CA GLU A 625 26.13 35.88 -14.83
C GLU A 625 24.80 36.65 -14.73
N LYS A 626 24.19 36.65 -13.53
CA LYS A 626 22.94 37.34 -13.19
C LYS A 626 23.08 38.03 -11.83
N HIS A 627 22.66 39.29 -11.72
CA HIS A 627 22.67 40.03 -10.45
C HIS A 627 21.25 40.17 -9.91
N LEU A 628 20.95 39.46 -8.81
CA LEU A 628 19.59 39.21 -8.38
C LEU A 628 19.32 39.71 -6.96
N VAL A 629 18.14 40.30 -6.78
CA VAL A 629 17.57 40.68 -5.48
C VAL A 629 16.34 39.82 -5.23
N VAL A 630 16.37 39.02 -4.16
CA VAL A 630 15.20 38.25 -3.69
C VAL A 630 14.61 38.93 -2.47
N SER A 631 13.31 39.20 -2.53
CA SER A 631 12.50 39.77 -1.44
C SER A 631 11.16 39.04 -1.34
N GLY A 632 10.47 39.16 -0.21
CA GLY A 632 9.19 38.48 -0.01
C GLY A 632 8.52 38.81 1.32
N GLU A 633 7.38 38.19 1.56
CA GLU A 633 6.60 38.30 2.79
C GLU A 633 5.94 36.96 3.17
N VAL A 634 5.63 36.81 4.46
CA VAL A 634 4.85 35.70 5.02
C VAL A 634 3.59 36.27 5.65
N THR A 635 2.42 35.79 5.22
CA THR A 635 1.11 36.16 5.78
C THR A 635 0.55 34.98 6.58
N PRO A 636 0.47 35.07 7.92
CA PRO A 636 -0.19 34.05 8.74
C PRO A 636 -1.72 34.17 8.66
N THR A 637 -2.44 33.06 8.84
CA THR A 637 -3.91 33.01 8.78
C THR A 637 -4.46 32.04 9.82
N PRO A 638 -5.50 32.42 10.60
CA PRO A 638 -6.19 33.72 10.60
C PRO A 638 -5.37 34.85 11.24
N ALA A 639 -5.66 36.10 10.86
CA ALA A 639 -5.30 37.34 11.56
C ALA A 639 -3.83 37.51 12.06
N GLY A 640 -2.84 37.16 11.23
CA GLY A 640 -1.43 37.44 11.52
C GLY A 640 -0.91 38.74 10.90
N VAL A 641 0.06 39.39 11.56
CA VAL A 641 0.86 40.48 10.97
C VAL A 641 1.70 39.93 9.83
N LYS A 642 1.78 40.65 8.71
CA LYS A 642 2.68 40.31 7.59
C LYS A 642 4.14 40.44 8.01
N LEU A 643 4.89 39.36 7.89
CA LEU A 643 6.32 39.32 8.19
C LEU A 643 7.11 39.52 6.89
N ALA A 644 7.74 40.68 6.73
CA ALA A 644 8.61 40.96 5.58
C ALA A 644 9.92 40.17 5.72
N LEU A 645 10.33 39.48 4.65
CA LEU A 645 11.59 38.76 4.58
C LEU A 645 12.73 39.73 4.21
N ALA A 646 13.82 39.71 5.00
CA ALA A 646 15.00 40.53 4.76
C ALA A 646 15.55 40.28 3.33
N PRO A 647 15.68 41.31 2.46
CA PRO A 647 16.13 41.10 1.09
C PRO A 647 17.52 40.46 1.01
N ARG A 648 17.70 39.56 0.05
CA ARG A 648 19.00 38.95 -0.28
C ARG A 648 19.45 39.46 -1.65
N GLN A 649 20.57 40.16 -1.68
CA GLN A 649 21.26 40.54 -2.92
C GLN A 649 22.38 39.53 -3.18
N LEU A 650 22.50 39.03 -4.40
CA LEU A 650 23.53 38.07 -4.77
C LEU A 650 23.76 38.00 -6.28
N THR A 651 24.98 37.63 -6.64
CA THR A 651 25.39 37.30 -8.00
C THR A 651 25.36 35.78 -8.17
N LEU A 652 24.68 35.27 -9.21
CA LEU A 652 24.78 33.87 -9.64
C LEU A 652 25.52 33.79 -10.98
N GLY A 653 26.56 32.97 -11.02
CA GLY A 653 27.24 32.61 -12.27
C GLY A 653 26.36 31.77 -13.22
N PRO A 654 26.87 31.47 -14.42
CA PRO A 654 26.18 30.66 -15.42
C PRO A 654 25.65 29.32 -14.89
N GLU A 655 24.39 28.99 -15.23
CA GLU A 655 23.65 27.76 -14.87
C GLU A 655 23.58 27.39 -13.37
N ALA A 656 24.09 28.25 -12.48
CA ALA A 656 24.28 28.00 -11.05
C ALA A 656 22.97 28.07 -10.25
N ALA A 657 22.97 27.41 -9.08
CA ALA A 657 21.89 27.47 -8.10
C ALA A 657 22.44 27.64 -6.67
N VAL A 658 21.66 28.29 -5.80
CA VAL A 658 22.00 28.47 -4.38
C VAL A 658 20.73 28.41 -3.53
N THR A 659 20.84 27.87 -2.31
CA THR A 659 19.72 27.87 -1.37
C THR A 659 19.82 29.09 -0.46
N LEU A 660 18.75 29.89 -0.46
CA LEU A 660 18.56 31.04 0.41
C LEU A 660 17.77 30.61 1.65
N HIS A 661 18.18 31.14 2.80
CA HIS A 661 17.62 30.81 4.11
C HIS A 661 17.14 32.06 4.85
N TRP A 662 15.95 31.95 5.45
CA TRP A 662 15.39 32.93 6.38
C TRP A 662 14.90 32.21 7.65
N PRO A 663 15.43 32.53 8.84
CA PRO A 663 14.95 31.93 10.08
C PRO A 663 13.53 32.43 10.38
N LEU A 664 12.60 31.51 10.62
CA LEU A 664 11.24 31.79 11.06
C LEU A 664 10.93 31.05 12.37
N ALA A 665 10.32 31.77 13.32
CA ALA A 665 9.55 31.16 14.40
C ALA A 665 8.06 31.14 13.99
N VAL A 666 7.43 29.98 14.01
CA VAL A 666 6.02 29.82 13.62
C VAL A 666 5.11 30.42 14.70
N PRO A 667 4.26 31.42 14.39
CA PRO A 667 3.39 32.01 15.40
C PRO A 667 2.32 31.03 15.90
N GLU A 668 1.89 31.22 17.15
CA GLU A 668 0.76 30.49 17.74
C GLU A 668 -0.60 30.96 17.18
N SER A 669 -1.62 30.11 17.30
CA SER A 669 -3.00 30.34 16.83
C SER A 669 -3.13 30.54 15.31
N VAL A 670 -2.15 30.06 14.55
CA VAL A 670 -2.11 30.10 13.08
C VAL A 670 -2.40 28.71 12.51
N ALA A 671 -3.25 28.64 11.48
CA ALA A 671 -3.57 27.41 10.75
C ALA A 671 -2.85 27.31 9.39
N ARG A 672 -2.34 28.44 8.86
CA ARG A 672 -1.64 28.49 7.56
C ARG A 672 -0.66 29.66 7.49
N LEU A 673 0.50 29.41 6.89
CA LEU A 673 1.42 30.44 6.40
C LEU A 673 1.29 30.53 4.87
N THR A 674 1.09 31.74 4.35
CA THR A 674 1.16 32.02 2.90
C THR A 674 2.41 32.80 2.62
N TRP A 675 3.32 32.20 1.86
CA TRP A 675 4.61 32.76 1.45
C TRP A 675 4.49 33.39 0.07
N GLU A 676 5.01 34.59 -0.10
CA GLU A 676 5.19 35.22 -1.42
C GLU A 676 6.63 35.74 -1.56
N LEU A 677 7.33 35.27 -2.60
CA LEU A 677 8.70 35.69 -2.91
C LEU A 677 8.78 36.17 -4.36
N SER A 678 9.67 37.13 -4.61
CA SER A 678 10.03 37.61 -5.94
C SER A 678 11.53 37.76 -6.09
N ALA A 679 12.06 37.33 -7.24
CA ALA A 679 13.43 37.56 -7.68
C ALA A 679 13.43 38.64 -8.76
N ARG A 680 14.32 39.64 -8.65
CA ARG A 680 14.46 40.74 -9.63
C ARG A 680 15.89 40.95 -10.07
N GLU A 681 16.04 41.32 -11.35
CA GLU A 681 17.28 41.83 -11.93
C GLU A 681 17.09 43.33 -12.20
N GLY A 682 17.60 44.17 -11.29
CA GLY A 682 17.19 45.58 -11.20
C GLY A 682 15.69 45.71 -10.94
N GLU A 683 14.99 46.48 -11.78
CA GLU A 683 13.52 46.61 -11.74
C GLU A 683 12.78 45.45 -12.43
N VAL A 684 13.47 44.60 -13.19
CA VAL A 684 12.83 43.51 -13.96
C VAL A 684 12.45 42.36 -13.02
N LEU A 685 11.15 42.05 -12.93
CA LEU A 685 10.67 40.85 -12.24
C LEU A 685 11.05 39.60 -13.04
N ALA A 686 11.99 38.82 -12.53
CA ALA A 686 12.49 37.62 -13.18
C ALA A 686 11.64 36.38 -12.83
N ASP A 687 11.22 36.24 -11.55
CA ASP A 687 10.25 35.24 -11.11
C ASP A 687 9.46 35.71 -9.87
N ARG A 688 8.25 35.16 -9.69
CA ARG A 688 7.43 35.30 -8.47
C ARG A 688 6.81 33.95 -8.12
N LEU A 689 7.01 33.53 -6.87
CA LEU A 689 6.54 32.28 -6.31
C LEU A 689 5.56 32.55 -5.14
N ARG A 690 4.45 31.82 -5.09
CA ARG A 690 3.53 31.78 -3.94
C ARG A 690 3.41 30.35 -3.42
N VAL A 691 3.51 30.15 -2.11
CA VAL A 691 3.41 28.83 -1.47
C VAL A 691 2.45 28.89 -0.27
N ARG A 692 1.62 27.87 -0.10
CA ARG A 692 0.77 27.70 1.09
C ARG A 692 1.32 26.54 1.92
N GLN A 693 1.60 26.81 3.18
CA GLN A 693 2.14 25.86 4.16
C GLN A 693 1.15 25.73 5.32
N ASN A 694 0.77 24.50 5.68
CA ASN A 694 -0.17 24.29 6.78
C ASN A 694 0.54 24.37 8.14
N VAL A 695 -0.18 24.82 9.17
CA VAL A 695 0.30 24.87 10.54
C VAL A 695 -0.64 24.04 11.42
N VAL A 696 -0.08 23.19 12.29
CA VAL A 696 -0.86 22.38 13.25
C VAL A 696 -0.42 22.66 14.69
N PRO A 697 -1.33 22.59 15.69
CA PRO A 697 -0.96 22.81 17.08
C PRO A 697 -0.08 21.67 17.62
N VAL A 698 0.90 22.01 18.45
CA VAL A 698 1.71 21.02 19.20
C VAL A 698 0.87 20.38 20.31
N VAL A 699 0.08 21.21 20.99
CA VAL A 699 -0.84 20.83 22.06
C VAL A 699 -2.23 21.33 21.66
N PRO A 700 -3.18 20.44 21.30
CA PRO A 700 -4.52 20.85 20.89
C PRO A 700 -5.31 21.44 22.07
N LEU A 701 -6.29 22.28 21.76
CA LEU A 701 -7.29 22.73 22.73
C LEU A 701 -8.33 21.62 22.93
N GLU A 702 -8.23 20.90 24.05
CA GLU A 702 -9.21 19.87 24.43
C GLU A 702 -10.19 20.40 25.49
N VAL A 703 -11.41 19.86 25.50
CA VAL A 703 -12.32 20.00 26.64
C VAL A 703 -11.76 19.14 27.79
N GLN A 704 -11.46 19.75 28.93
CA GLN A 704 -10.95 19.06 30.11
C GLN A 704 -12.08 18.65 31.07
N GLN A 705 -13.14 19.46 31.12
CA GLN A 705 -14.38 19.20 31.86
C GLN A 705 -15.55 19.83 31.09
N ALA A 706 -16.71 19.21 31.14
CA ALA A 706 -17.98 19.81 30.73
C ALA A 706 -19.02 19.62 31.83
N THR A 707 -19.89 20.61 32.02
CA THR A 707 -20.97 20.60 33.00
C THR A 707 -22.22 21.20 32.37
N LEU A 708 -23.29 20.42 32.27
CA LEU A 708 -24.59 20.87 31.77
C LEU A 708 -25.50 21.28 32.93
N VAL A 709 -26.12 22.44 32.82
CA VAL A 709 -27.03 23.01 33.82
C VAL A 709 -28.26 23.58 33.12
N GLN A 710 -29.46 23.44 33.71
CA GLN A 710 -30.62 24.22 33.31
C GLN A 710 -30.66 25.51 34.14
N LEU A 711 -30.63 26.67 33.49
CA LEU A 711 -30.50 27.96 34.16
C LEU A 711 -31.86 28.46 34.64
N ASP A 712 -32.08 28.38 35.95
CA ASP A 712 -33.28 28.82 36.66
C ASP A 712 -32.97 30.09 37.46
N GLY A 713 -33.11 31.26 36.84
CA GLY A 713 -32.68 32.54 37.41
C GLY A 713 -31.16 32.69 37.43
N ARG A 714 -30.54 32.62 38.63
CA ARG A 714 -29.09 32.84 38.83
C ARG A 714 -28.35 31.56 39.24
N TRP A 715 -27.25 31.28 38.56
CA TRP A 715 -26.33 30.18 38.85
C TRP A 715 -24.90 30.68 39.03
N GLN A 716 -24.08 29.98 39.81
CA GLN A 716 -22.69 30.38 40.08
C GLN A 716 -21.83 29.15 40.37
N THR A 717 -20.62 29.10 39.79
CA THR A 717 -19.63 28.05 40.04
C THR A 717 -18.24 28.65 40.27
N PRO A 718 -17.40 28.12 41.18
CA PRO A 718 -15.96 28.36 41.12
C PRO A 718 -15.39 27.76 39.82
N LEU A 719 -14.36 28.40 39.28
CA LEU A 719 -13.68 27.99 38.07
C LEU A 719 -12.22 28.49 38.09
N ALA A 720 -11.30 27.62 37.68
CA ALA A 720 -9.87 27.90 37.56
C ALA A 720 -9.30 27.16 36.34
N ALA A 721 -8.17 27.64 35.81
CA ALA A 721 -7.44 26.90 34.78
C ALA A 721 -6.89 25.56 35.35
N PRO A 722 -6.85 24.47 34.55
CA PRO A 722 -6.16 23.25 34.95
C PRO A 722 -4.69 23.53 35.26
N ALA A 723 -4.13 22.93 36.31
CA ALA A 723 -2.80 23.28 36.83
C ALA A 723 -1.64 23.12 35.83
N ALA A 724 -1.79 22.27 34.81
CA ALA A 724 -0.82 22.07 33.74
C ALA A 724 -1.24 22.72 32.40
N ALA A 725 -2.29 23.56 32.37
CA ALA A 725 -2.71 24.24 31.16
C ALA A 725 -1.69 25.31 30.72
N LEU A 726 -1.47 25.42 29.40
CA LEU A 726 -0.65 26.49 28.83
C LEU A 726 -1.33 27.86 29.08
N PRO A 727 -0.64 28.86 29.68
CA PRO A 727 -1.22 30.17 29.97
C PRO A 727 -1.81 30.85 28.73
N GLY A 728 -2.99 31.46 28.88
CA GLY A 728 -3.71 32.13 27.79
C GLY A 728 -4.31 31.22 26.71
N ARG A 729 -4.09 29.90 26.76
CA ARG A 729 -4.59 28.95 25.75
C ARG A 729 -5.93 28.35 26.17
N GLY A 730 -7.00 28.84 25.54
CA GLY A 730 -8.37 28.39 25.78
C GLY A 730 -9.09 29.24 26.84
N GLY A 731 -10.12 28.67 27.47
CA GLY A 731 -10.94 29.36 28.46
C GLY A 731 -12.32 28.71 28.64
N PRO A 732 -13.15 29.26 29.54
CA PRO A 732 -14.54 28.84 29.70
C PRO A 732 -15.38 29.20 28.47
N ARG A 733 -15.93 28.18 27.82
CA ARG A 733 -16.94 28.32 26.76
C ARG A 733 -18.29 27.87 27.32
N LEU A 734 -19.29 28.72 27.22
CA LEU A 734 -20.66 28.42 27.66
C LEU A 734 -21.54 28.40 26.42
N GLU A 735 -22.14 27.25 26.12
CA GLU A 735 -23.09 27.10 25.02
C GLU A 735 -24.49 27.09 25.62
N LEU A 736 -25.28 28.11 25.27
CA LEU A 736 -26.65 28.29 25.73
C LEU A 736 -27.61 27.88 24.63
N SER A 737 -28.68 27.17 24.97
CA SER A 737 -29.72 26.73 24.03
C SER A 737 -31.09 26.71 24.72
N PRO A 738 -32.20 27.00 24.02
CA PRO A 738 -33.55 26.76 24.54
C PRO A 738 -33.85 25.26 24.73
N ARG A 739 -33.08 24.37 24.10
CA ARG A 739 -33.31 22.91 24.03
C ARG A 739 -32.07 22.09 24.36
N LEU A 740 -32.29 20.91 24.94
CA LEU A 740 -31.26 19.98 25.40
C LEU A 740 -30.35 19.50 24.24
N ALA A 741 -30.93 19.20 23.08
CA ALA A 741 -30.19 18.80 21.88
C ALA A 741 -29.17 19.85 21.42
N GLY A 742 -29.52 21.13 21.48
CA GLY A 742 -28.64 22.26 21.12
C GLY A 742 -27.49 22.51 22.10
N SER A 743 -27.38 21.72 23.19
CA SER A 743 -26.30 21.82 24.18
C SER A 743 -25.12 20.86 23.94
N LEU A 744 -25.20 19.98 22.94
CA LEU A 744 -24.22 18.90 22.66
C LEU A 744 -22.89 19.36 22.04
N ALA A 745 -22.47 20.60 22.26
CA ALA A 745 -21.29 21.20 21.66
C ALA A 745 -19.96 20.48 21.96
N GLY A 746 -19.90 19.69 23.04
CA GLY A 746 -18.73 18.86 23.36
C GLY A 746 -18.58 17.70 22.39
N VAL A 747 -19.70 17.06 22.05
CA VAL A 747 -19.81 16.05 20.98
C VAL A 747 -19.45 16.69 19.64
N THR A 748 -20.00 17.86 19.32
CA THR A 748 -19.70 18.58 18.06
C THR A 748 -18.20 18.91 17.95
N ALA A 749 -17.57 19.37 19.02
CA ALA A 749 -16.13 19.67 19.04
C ALA A 749 -15.27 18.41 18.92
N TYR A 750 -15.60 17.35 19.67
CA TYR A 750 -14.91 16.06 19.64
C TYR A 750 -14.99 15.39 18.27
N MET A 751 -16.20 15.23 17.73
CA MET A 751 -16.46 14.60 16.44
C MET A 751 -15.94 15.45 15.27
N GLY A 752 -15.96 16.78 15.41
CA GLY A 752 -15.40 17.72 14.43
C GLY A 752 -13.86 17.71 14.35
N ALA A 753 -13.19 17.33 15.45
CA ALA A 753 -11.74 17.19 15.54
C ALA A 753 -11.24 15.74 15.42
N TYR A 754 -12.15 14.78 15.17
CA TYR A 754 -11.85 13.35 15.28
C TYR A 754 -10.86 12.89 14.17
N PRO A 755 -9.69 12.33 14.52
CA PRO A 755 -8.56 12.20 13.60
C PRO A 755 -8.57 10.92 12.74
N TYR A 756 -9.55 10.04 12.95
CA TYR A 756 -9.65 8.74 12.27
C TYR A 756 -10.85 8.71 11.31
N SER A 757 -10.82 7.74 10.40
CA SER A 757 -11.56 7.82 9.13
C SER A 757 -11.93 6.45 8.56
N CYS A 758 -12.13 5.45 9.42
CA CYS A 758 -12.82 4.23 9.02
C CYS A 758 -14.30 4.53 8.68
N THR A 759 -14.97 3.62 7.97
CA THR A 759 -16.34 3.83 7.48
C THR A 759 -17.36 4.11 8.59
N GLU A 760 -17.22 3.46 9.76
CA GLU A 760 -18.00 3.75 10.98
C GLU A 760 -17.82 5.21 11.39
N GLN A 761 -16.57 5.63 11.56
CA GLN A 761 -16.21 6.94 12.09
C GLN A 761 -16.68 8.06 11.15
N ARG A 762 -16.59 7.84 9.83
CA ARG A 762 -17.11 8.79 8.83
C ARG A 762 -18.63 8.95 8.92
N ALA A 763 -19.38 7.86 9.12
CA ALA A 763 -20.83 7.89 9.28
C ALA A 763 -21.22 8.58 10.60
N SER A 764 -20.58 8.20 11.70
CA SER A 764 -20.84 8.76 13.03
C SER A 764 -20.46 10.23 13.14
N VAL A 765 -19.39 10.67 12.46
CA VAL A 765 -19.03 12.10 12.37
C VAL A 765 -20.00 12.87 11.47
N ALA A 766 -20.56 12.27 10.42
CA ALA A 766 -21.62 12.92 9.64
C ALA A 766 -22.88 13.14 10.51
N VAL A 767 -23.38 12.09 11.16
CA VAL A 767 -24.56 12.14 12.04
C VAL A 767 -24.34 13.08 13.24
N ALA A 768 -23.25 12.92 13.99
CA ALA A 768 -23.02 13.70 15.20
C ALA A 768 -22.66 15.18 14.96
N LEU A 769 -22.47 15.58 13.70
CA LEU A 769 -22.36 16.98 13.27
C LEU A 769 -23.60 17.49 12.53
N GLN A 770 -24.63 16.65 12.34
CA GLN A 770 -25.78 16.88 11.44
C GLN A 770 -25.37 17.30 10.02
N ASP A 771 -24.22 16.81 9.55
CA ASP A 771 -23.65 17.12 8.24
C ASP A 771 -24.14 16.08 7.21
N ARG A 772 -25.41 16.23 6.79
CA ARG A 772 -26.05 15.38 5.76
C ARG A 772 -25.23 15.32 4.46
N LYS A 773 -24.46 16.36 4.14
CA LYS A 773 -23.58 16.38 2.96
C LYS A 773 -22.39 15.43 3.10
N ARG A 774 -21.80 15.28 4.28
CA ARG A 774 -20.80 14.21 4.55
C ARG A 774 -21.41 12.83 4.43
N TRP A 775 -22.67 12.65 4.85
CA TRP A 775 -23.38 11.39 4.70
C TRP A 775 -23.61 11.06 3.22
N GLU A 776 -24.16 11.99 2.44
CA GLU A 776 -24.36 11.85 0.99
C GLU A 776 -23.05 11.54 0.25
N GLN A 777 -21.94 12.21 0.61
CA GLN A 777 -20.61 11.87 0.09
C GLN A 777 -20.16 10.45 0.49
N LEU A 778 -20.35 10.06 1.75
CA LEU A 778 -20.00 8.71 2.21
C LEU A 778 -20.82 7.63 1.47
N MET A 779 -22.13 7.85 1.28
CA MET A 779 -22.99 6.92 0.55
C MET A 779 -22.63 6.83 -0.94
N ALA A 780 -22.17 7.92 -1.55
CA ALA A 780 -21.65 7.91 -2.93
C ALA A 780 -20.30 7.17 -3.06
N GLU A 781 -19.47 7.15 -2.02
CA GLU A 781 -18.21 6.39 -1.97
C GLU A 781 -18.41 4.93 -1.52
N LEU A 782 -19.47 4.65 -0.77
CA LEU A 782 -19.77 3.34 -0.16
C LEU A 782 -19.74 2.14 -1.13
N PRO A 783 -20.16 2.23 -2.43
CA PRO A 783 -20.03 1.13 -3.39
C PRO A 783 -18.63 0.51 -3.52
N GLY A 784 -17.57 1.32 -3.34
CA GLY A 784 -16.17 0.89 -3.35
C GLY A 784 -15.64 0.47 -1.97
N LEU A 785 -16.44 0.64 -0.92
CA LEU A 785 -16.20 0.18 0.45
C LEU A 785 -17.06 -1.04 0.80
N LEU A 786 -17.76 -1.65 -0.17
CA LEU A 786 -18.43 -2.94 0.00
C LEU A 786 -17.52 -4.11 -0.42
N ASP A 787 -17.81 -5.31 0.07
CA ASP A 787 -17.29 -6.55 -0.51
C ASP A 787 -18.19 -7.09 -1.64
N GLY A 788 -17.78 -8.20 -2.25
CA GLY A 788 -18.53 -8.87 -3.31
C GLY A 788 -19.86 -9.49 -2.87
N GLN A 789 -20.14 -9.53 -1.55
CA GLN A 789 -21.40 -10.00 -0.97
C GLN A 789 -22.31 -8.83 -0.56
N GLY A 790 -21.81 -7.59 -0.65
CA GLY A 790 -22.55 -6.37 -0.33
C GLY A 790 -22.37 -5.86 1.11
N LEU A 791 -21.51 -6.48 1.91
CA LEU A 791 -21.23 -6.00 3.28
C LEU A 791 -20.20 -4.86 3.27
N ALA A 792 -20.41 -3.85 4.12
CA ALA A 792 -19.56 -2.70 4.27
C ALA A 792 -18.26 -3.00 5.03
N LYS A 793 -17.15 -2.42 4.58
CA LYS A 793 -15.79 -2.58 5.12
C LYS A 793 -15.41 -1.38 5.99
N TYR A 794 -14.65 -1.61 7.06
CA TYR A 794 -14.10 -0.51 7.88
C TYR A 794 -13.04 0.28 7.10
N PHE A 795 -12.25 -0.39 6.27
CA PHE A 795 -11.23 0.21 5.41
C PHE A 795 -11.24 -0.46 4.02
N GLY A 796 -11.01 0.31 2.94
CA GLY A 796 -11.14 -0.18 1.56
C GLY A 796 -10.19 -1.33 1.17
N LEU A 797 -9.05 -1.48 1.85
CA LEU A 797 -8.10 -2.57 1.64
C LEU A 797 -8.56 -3.93 2.20
N MET A 798 -9.60 -3.96 3.04
CA MET A 798 -10.13 -5.22 3.56
C MET A 798 -10.71 -6.07 2.41
N ARG A 799 -10.45 -7.39 2.42
CA ARG A 799 -11.06 -8.31 1.45
C ARG A 799 -12.57 -8.46 1.73
N GLU A 800 -12.92 -8.67 2.99
CA GLU A 800 -14.29 -8.90 3.49
C GLU A 800 -14.90 -7.67 4.15
N GLY A 801 -16.22 -7.52 4.04
CA GLY A 801 -17.02 -6.57 4.81
C GLY A 801 -17.65 -7.20 6.06
N SER A 802 -18.09 -6.34 6.98
CA SER A 802 -18.69 -6.69 8.27
C SER A 802 -20.20 -6.42 8.27
N GLU A 803 -20.96 -7.43 8.66
CA GLU A 803 -22.39 -7.36 8.96
C GLU A 803 -22.71 -6.40 10.12
N VAL A 804 -21.80 -6.26 11.09
CA VAL A 804 -22.00 -5.36 12.25
C VAL A 804 -21.94 -3.90 11.80
N LEU A 805 -20.93 -3.56 10.99
CA LEU A 805 -20.84 -2.24 10.35
C LEU A 805 -22.02 -1.99 9.39
N THR A 806 -22.40 -2.98 8.60
CA THR A 806 -23.51 -2.86 7.63
C THR A 806 -24.84 -2.61 8.35
N ALA A 807 -25.12 -3.37 9.42
CA ALA A 807 -26.28 -3.17 10.27
C ALA A 807 -26.27 -1.81 10.95
N TYR A 808 -25.10 -1.36 11.44
CA TYR A 808 -24.95 -0.05 12.07
C TYR A 808 -25.26 1.11 11.10
N LEU A 809 -24.71 1.10 9.88
CA LEU A 809 -24.99 2.11 8.85
C LEU A 809 -26.48 2.18 8.52
N MET A 810 -27.13 1.02 8.31
CA MET A 810 -28.56 0.96 8.02
C MET A 810 -29.42 1.41 9.22
N GLN A 811 -29.03 1.11 10.47
CA GLN A 811 -29.74 1.60 11.65
C GLN A 811 -29.59 3.11 11.85
N LEU A 812 -28.41 3.70 11.58
CA LEU A 812 -28.23 5.17 11.60
C LEU A 812 -29.14 5.85 10.58
N ALA A 813 -29.16 5.35 9.34
CA ALA A 813 -29.96 5.90 8.25
C ALA A 813 -31.45 6.00 8.63
N ALA A 814 -32.03 4.87 9.03
CA ALA A 814 -33.44 4.78 9.43
C ALA A 814 -33.76 5.52 10.74
N ALA A 815 -32.77 5.78 11.61
CA ALA A 815 -32.98 6.53 12.85
C ALA A 815 -32.93 8.07 12.68
N ASN A 816 -32.38 8.56 11.56
CA ASN A 816 -32.30 10.00 11.21
C ASN A 816 -33.24 10.42 10.08
N ASP A 817 -33.94 9.48 9.43
CA ASP A 817 -34.60 9.68 8.12
C ASP A 817 -33.61 10.17 7.04
N TRP A 818 -32.42 9.53 7.02
CA TRP A 818 -31.33 9.83 6.10
C TRP A 818 -31.22 8.78 5.01
N GLU A 819 -31.30 9.23 3.75
CA GLU A 819 -31.36 8.39 2.56
C GLU A 819 -30.07 7.57 2.33
N ILE A 820 -30.23 6.31 1.96
CA ILE A 820 -29.20 5.50 1.30
C ILE A 820 -29.65 5.34 -0.15
N PRO A 821 -28.81 5.60 -1.18
CA PRO A 821 -29.22 5.41 -2.57
C PRO A 821 -29.61 3.96 -2.83
N GLU A 822 -30.77 3.74 -3.47
CA GLU A 822 -31.42 2.42 -3.65
C GLU A 822 -30.46 1.30 -4.11
N ALA A 823 -29.63 1.57 -5.13
CA ALA A 823 -28.66 0.61 -5.67
C ALA A 823 -27.51 0.24 -4.71
N VAL A 824 -27.30 1.03 -3.65
CA VAL A 824 -26.38 0.73 -2.55
C VAL A 824 -27.13 -0.01 -1.45
N GLU A 825 -28.32 0.46 -1.06
CA GLU A 825 -29.16 -0.18 -0.04
C GLU A 825 -29.46 -1.65 -0.40
N GLU A 826 -29.81 -1.93 -1.65
CA GLU A 826 -30.01 -3.29 -2.18
C GLU A 826 -28.80 -4.21 -1.89
N ARG A 827 -27.57 -3.70 -2.06
CA ARG A 827 -26.35 -4.47 -1.77
C ARG A 827 -26.18 -4.73 -0.27
N LEU A 828 -26.38 -3.70 0.57
CA LEU A 828 -26.32 -3.85 2.03
C LEU A 828 -27.36 -4.87 2.52
N ARG A 829 -28.61 -4.72 2.03
CA ARG A 829 -29.76 -5.57 2.32
C ARG A 829 -29.53 -7.01 1.89
N SER A 830 -29.00 -7.23 0.68
CA SER A 830 -28.66 -8.57 0.17
C SER A 830 -27.58 -9.24 1.03
N GLY A 831 -26.52 -8.51 1.41
CA GLY A 831 -25.45 -9.02 2.27
C GLY A 831 -25.95 -9.40 3.67
N LEU A 832 -26.70 -8.51 4.32
CA LEU A 832 -27.31 -8.81 5.63
C LEU A 832 -28.31 -9.97 5.55
N ARG A 833 -29.14 -10.03 4.50
CA ARG A 833 -30.06 -11.16 4.25
C ARG A 833 -29.30 -12.47 4.12
N ALA A 834 -28.23 -12.52 3.32
CA ALA A 834 -27.44 -13.73 3.14
C ALA A 834 -26.79 -14.19 4.46
N PHE A 835 -26.34 -13.26 5.31
CA PHE A 835 -25.82 -13.57 6.64
C PHE A 835 -26.91 -14.08 7.60
N VAL A 836 -28.06 -13.41 7.65
CA VAL A 836 -29.21 -13.80 8.48
C VAL A 836 -29.76 -15.18 8.07
N GLU A 837 -29.78 -15.48 6.77
CA GLU A 837 -30.20 -16.78 6.22
C GLU A 837 -29.10 -17.87 6.31
N GLY A 838 -27.92 -17.56 6.84
CA GLY A 838 -26.80 -18.51 6.98
C GLY A 838 -26.09 -18.88 5.67
N ARG A 839 -26.49 -18.27 4.53
CA ARG A 839 -25.85 -18.41 3.21
C ARG A 839 -24.47 -17.72 3.16
N LEU A 840 -24.23 -16.79 4.07
CA LEU A 840 -22.96 -16.10 4.26
C LEU A 840 -22.52 -16.25 5.72
N GLN A 841 -21.25 -16.59 5.95
CA GLN A 841 -20.65 -16.64 7.29
C GLN A 841 -19.50 -15.64 7.39
N ARG A 842 -19.32 -15.09 8.59
CA ARG A 842 -18.27 -14.13 8.95
C ARG A 842 -17.73 -14.47 10.34
N PRO A 843 -16.41 -14.67 10.51
CA PRO A 843 -15.82 -14.90 11.83
C PRO A 843 -16.06 -13.67 12.72
N SER A 844 -16.05 -13.85 14.04
CA SER A 844 -15.98 -12.71 14.97
C SER A 844 -14.56 -12.17 15.02
N GLU A 845 -14.43 -10.89 15.39
CA GLU A 845 -13.16 -10.20 15.62
C GLU A 845 -12.40 -10.74 16.85
N LEU A 846 -13.11 -11.44 17.77
CA LEU A 846 -12.56 -12.15 18.92
C LEU A 846 -13.19 -13.55 19.01
N ALA A 847 -12.50 -14.51 19.65
CA ALA A 847 -13.00 -15.88 19.82
C ALA A 847 -14.18 -15.97 20.83
N THR A 848 -15.35 -15.46 20.47
CA THR A 848 -16.53 -15.32 21.34
C THR A 848 -17.81 -15.84 20.70
N ALA A 849 -18.78 -16.24 21.52
CA ALA A 849 -20.07 -16.80 21.10
C ALA A 849 -21.10 -15.70 20.73
N ASP A 850 -20.74 -14.79 19.83
CA ASP A 850 -21.52 -13.56 19.54
C ASP A 850 -22.46 -13.65 18.33
N PHE A 851 -22.42 -14.76 17.58
CA PHE A 851 -23.09 -14.92 16.28
C PHE A 851 -24.61 -14.62 16.34
N SER A 852 -25.27 -15.03 17.41
CA SER A 852 -26.69 -14.74 17.67
C SER A 852 -26.98 -13.24 17.77
N TYR A 853 -26.10 -12.47 18.41
CA TYR A 853 -26.25 -11.02 18.58
C TYR A 853 -25.99 -10.30 17.26
N ARG A 854 -24.99 -10.73 16.49
CA ARG A 854 -24.71 -10.20 15.15
C ARG A 854 -25.85 -10.46 14.17
N ARG A 855 -26.46 -11.66 14.19
CA ARG A 855 -27.68 -11.97 13.41
C ARG A 855 -28.87 -11.10 13.85
N LEU A 856 -29.04 -10.88 15.15
CA LEU A 856 -30.14 -10.06 15.66
C LEU A 856 -30.00 -8.57 15.29
N ALA A 857 -28.80 -8.00 15.36
CA ALA A 857 -28.51 -6.64 14.88
C ALA A 857 -28.76 -6.49 13.37
N ALA A 858 -28.38 -7.50 12.57
CA ALA A 858 -28.69 -7.57 11.14
C ALA A 858 -30.20 -7.65 10.88
N MET A 859 -30.95 -8.48 11.62
CA MET A 859 -32.42 -8.52 11.55
C MET A 859 -33.06 -7.17 11.96
N ALA A 860 -32.50 -6.47 12.95
CA ALA A 860 -33.00 -5.18 13.41
C ALA A 860 -32.78 -4.05 12.39
N ALA A 861 -31.64 -4.08 11.69
CA ALA A 861 -31.35 -3.22 10.54
C ALA A 861 -32.30 -3.49 9.36
N LEU A 862 -32.42 -4.76 8.94
CA LEU A 862 -33.35 -5.18 7.89
C LEU A 862 -34.81 -4.82 8.22
N SER A 863 -35.20 -4.95 9.49
CA SER A 863 -36.51 -4.51 10.00
C SER A 863 -36.71 -2.99 9.94
N ALA A 864 -35.66 -2.19 10.15
CA ALA A 864 -35.74 -0.73 10.08
C ALA A 864 -36.04 -0.24 8.65
N HIS A 865 -35.58 -0.99 7.64
CA HIS A 865 -35.86 -0.76 6.22
C HIS A 865 -37.04 -1.63 5.70
N GLY A 866 -37.93 -2.11 6.58
CA GLY A 866 -39.15 -2.83 6.20
C GLY A 866 -38.99 -4.28 5.70
N HIS A 867 -37.76 -4.80 5.64
CA HIS A 867 -37.42 -6.09 5.04
C HIS A 867 -37.18 -7.21 6.07
N PHE A 868 -38.15 -7.43 6.97
CA PHE A 868 -38.06 -8.48 8.00
C PHE A 868 -38.98 -9.68 7.72
N GLU A 869 -38.44 -10.90 7.88
CA GLU A 869 -39.19 -12.15 7.74
C GLU A 869 -39.20 -12.95 9.06
N ALA A 870 -40.39 -13.28 9.55
CA ALA A 870 -40.57 -13.95 10.86
C ALA A 870 -39.80 -15.28 10.99
N LYS A 871 -39.66 -16.04 9.88
CA LYS A 871 -38.96 -17.32 9.81
C LYS A 871 -37.48 -17.27 10.24
N TRP A 872 -36.85 -16.09 10.19
CA TRP A 872 -35.46 -15.93 10.63
C TRP A 872 -35.30 -16.18 12.14
N LEU A 873 -36.36 -15.95 12.92
CA LEU A 873 -36.40 -16.20 14.35
C LEU A 873 -36.47 -17.69 14.72
N ASP A 874 -36.92 -18.57 13.82
CA ASP A 874 -37.09 -20.01 14.11
C ASP A 874 -35.76 -20.72 14.43
N SER A 875 -34.65 -20.08 14.07
CA SER A 875 -33.27 -20.50 14.31
C SER A 875 -32.56 -19.75 15.44
N LEU A 876 -33.31 -19.02 16.29
CA LEU A 876 -32.78 -18.20 17.37
C LEU A 876 -33.44 -18.56 18.71
N VAL A 877 -32.63 -18.83 19.73
CA VAL A 877 -33.11 -19.00 21.11
C VAL A 877 -33.46 -17.62 21.67
N ILE A 878 -34.75 -17.28 21.67
CA ILE A 878 -35.26 -15.99 22.17
C ILE A 878 -35.37 -16.05 23.69
N ASP A 879 -34.30 -15.60 24.36
CA ASP A 879 -34.28 -15.30 25.80
C ASP A 879 -33.65 -13.91 26.02
N PRO A 880 -34.46 -12.84 26.06
CA PRO A 880 -33.97 -11.49 26.33
C PRO A 880 -33.31 -11.33 27.72
N GLY A 881 -33.60 -12.22 28.68
CA GLY A 881 -33.01 -12.19 30.01
C GLY A 881 -31.51 -12.51 29.98
N LEU A 882 -31.11 -13.46 29.14
CA LEU A 882 -29.72 -13.89 28.96
C LEU A 882 -28.93 -13.07 27.93
N TRP A 883 -29.60 -12.31 27.06
CA TRP A 883 -28.95 -11.49 26.02
C TRP A 883 -28.29 -10.20 26.56
N PRO A 884 -27.20 -9.71 25.96
CA PRO A 884 -26.65 -8.39 26.28
C PRO A 884 -27.64 -7.28 25.91
N SER A 885 -27.57 -6.13 26.59
CA SER A 885 -28.58 -5.07 26.47
C SER A 885 -28.66 -4.47 25.06
N SER A 886 -27.55 -4.49 24.31
CA SER A 886 -27.54 -4.15 22.88
C SER A 886 -28.49 -5.04 22.08
N ALA A 887 -28.41 -6.36 22.25
CA ALA A 887 -29.27 -7.35 21.63
C ALA A 887 -30.75 -7.21 22.07
N VAL A 888 -31.01 -6.86 23.34
CA VAL A 888 -32.37 -6.57 23.81
C VAL A 888 -32.95 -5.31 23.14
N LEU A 889 -32.12 -4.30 22.86
CA LEU A 889 -32.52 -3.09 22.10
C LEU A 889 -32.72 -3.39 20.60
N ASP A 890 -31.90 -4.25 20.00
CA ASP A 890 -32.13 -4.73 18.63
C ASP A 890 -33.46 -5.50 18.51
N TRP A 891 -33.76 -6.35 19.50
CA TRP A 891 -35.03 -7.07 19.60
C TRP A 891 -36.24 -6.17 19.84
N LEU A 892 -36.12 -5.17 20.73
CA LEU A 892 -37.15 -4.16 20.96
C LEU A 892 -37.47 -3.40 19.65
N GLY A 893 -36.44 -3.01 18.89
CA GLY A 893 -36.62 -2.37 17.59
C GLY A 893 -37.34 -3.25 16.56
N ILE A 894 -37.03 -4.55 16.50
CA ILE A 894 -37.76 -5.52 15.66
C ILE A 894 -39.22 -5.62 16.11
N LEU A 895 -39.48 -5.78 17.41
CA LEU A 895 -40.83 -5.92 17.96
C LEU A 895 -41.68 -4.65 17.77
N GLN A 896 -41.09 -3.46 17.88
CA GLN A 896 -41.78 -2.20 17.61
C GLN A 896 -42.28 -2.15 16.16
N ARG A 897 -41.49 -2.60 15.17
CA ARG A 897 -41.83 -2.51 13.73
C ARG A 897 -42.59 -3.72 13.16
N ALA A 898 -42.29 -4.94 13.59
CA ALA A 898 -42.79 -6.17 12.98
C ALA A 898 -44.18 -6.57 13.54
N GLU A 899 -45.21 -5.81 13.19
CA GLU A 899 -46.58 -5.93 13.72
C GLU A 899 -47.16 -7.35 13.69
N LYS A 900 -46.86 -8.11 12.63
CA LYS A 900 -47.41 -9.45 12.36
C LYS A 900 -46.71 -10.59 13.13
N LEU A 901 -45.82 -10.29 14.08
CA LEU A 901 -45.10 -11.30 14.85
C LEU A 901 -46.00 -12.07 15.86
N PRO A 902 -45.93 -13.41 15.90
CA PRO A 902 -46.54 -14.19 16.97
C PRO A 902 -46.06 -13.75 18.35
N ARG A 903 -47.00 -13.60 19.30
CA ARG A 903 -46.76 -13.15 20.69
C ARG A 903 -46.03 -11.80 20.80
N ARG A 904 -46.18 -10.89 19.81
CA ARG A 904 -45.54 -9.56 19.79
C ARG A 904 -45.74 -8.77 21.09
N ALA A 905 -46.97 -8.67 21.61
CA ALA A 905 -47.27 -7.87 22.80
C ALA A 905 -46.59 -8.41 24.08
N GLU A 906 -46.67 -9.72 24.32
CA GLU A 906 -45.96 -10.44 25.39
C GLU A 906 -44.45 -10.21 25.33
N ARG A 907 -43.87 -10.40 24.14
CA ARG A 907 -42.44 -10.21 23.88
C ARG A 907 -41.98 -8.75 24.01
N LEU A 908 -42.84 -7.79 23.66
CA LEU A 908 -42.59 -6.35 23.78
C LEU A 908 -42.59 -5.92 25.26
N ALA A 909 -43.55 -6.40 26.05
CA ALA A 909 -43.57 -6.19 27.50
C ALA A 909 -42.31 -6.79 28.16
N GLN A 910 -41.97 -8.05 27.84
CA GLN A 910 -40.77 -8.72 28.35
C GLN A 910 -39.48 -7.94 28.04
N ALA A 911 -39.29 -7.47 26.79
CA ALA A 911 -38.10 -6.71 26.41
C ALA A 911 -37.98 -5.38 27.18
N LYS A 912 -39.10 -4.66 27.35
CA LYS A 912 -39.15 -3.41 28.13
C LYS A 912 -38.91 -3.65 29.62
N GLU A 913 -39.46 -4.72 30.18
CA GLU A 913 -39.24 -5.12 31.57
C GLU A 913 -37.77 -5.46 31.85
N VAL A 914 -37.12 -6.24 30.97
CA VAL A 914 -35.69 -6.56 31.08
C VAL A 914 -34.82 -5.29 31.04
N LEU A 915 -35.11 -4.33 30.15
CA LEU A 915 -34.40 -3.06 30.11
C LEU A 915 -34.64 -2.21 31.38
N ARG A 916 -35.87 -2.20 31.91
CA ARG A 916 -36.22 -1.51 33.16
C ARG A 916 -35.55 -2.15 34.39
N ALA A 917 -35.45 -3.47 34.44
CA ALA A 917 -34.78 -4.21 35.51
C ALA A 917 -33.24 -4.04 35.49
N ARG A 918 -32.65 -3.74 34.33
CA ARG A 918 -31.21 -3.45 34.20
C ARG A 918 -30.85 -2.01 34.54
N LEU A 919 -31.76 -1.06 34.31
CA LEU A 919 -31.52 0.37 34.55
C LEU A 919 -31.40 0.70 36.05
N ASN A 920 -30.18 1.04 36.48
CA ASN A 920 -29.88 1.53 37.82
C ASN A 920 -29.44 3.01 37.80
N TRP A 921 -29.53 3.65 38.97
CA TRP A 921 -29.30 5.08 39.14
C TRP A 921 -28.14 5.31 40.11
N GLN A 922 -27.05 5.87 39.60
CA GLN A 922 -25.83 6.14 40.38
C GLN A 922 -25.75 7.64 40.61
N GLY A 923 -26.46 8.10 41.65
CA GLY A 923 -26.70 9.52 41.90
C GLY A 923 -27.51 10.15 40.77
N THR A 924 -26.89 11.04 40.01
CA THR A 924 -27.47 11.68 38.82
C THR A 924 -27.27 10.90 37.52
N SER A 925 -26.42 9.86 37.50
CA SER A 925 -26.10 9.09 36.30
C SER A 925 -27.01 7.86 36.11
N ALA A 926 -27.26 7.49 34.85
CA ALA A 926 -27.91 6.24 34.48
C ALA A 926 -26.86 5.18 34.11
N ALA A 927 -27.03 3.96 34.60
CA ALA A 927 -26.18 2.83 34.25
C ALA A 927 -27.00 1.53 34.11
N LEU A 928 -26.46 0.54 33.42
CA LEU A 928 -27.05 -0.80 33.30
C LEU A 928 -26.32 -1.77 34.25
N SER A 929 -27.06 -2.60 34.98
CA SER A 929 -26.47 -3.56 35.94
C SER A 929 -25.57 -4.59 35.25
N THR A 930 -25.79 -4.81 33.96
CA THR A 930 -25.06 -5.69 33.06
C THR A 930 -23.87 -5.03 32.36
N GLU A 931 -23.52 -3.76 32.63
CA GLU A 931 -22.53 -2.98 31.84
C GLU A 931 -21.18 -3.67 31.62
N ARG A 932 -20.67 -4.43 32.61
CA ARG A 932 -19.42 -5.20 32.48
C ARG A 932 -19.49 -6.36 31.48
N GLY A 933 -20.68 -6.96 31.29
CA GLY A 933 -20.93 -8.02 30.30
C GLY A 933 -21.47 -7.49 28.97
N ASP A 934 -22.10 -6.30 28.98
CA ASP A 934 -22.61 -5.63 27.79
C ASP A 934 -21.51 -4.92 26.97
N TYR A 935 -20.27 -4.84 27.47
CA TYR A 935 -19.20 -4.08 26.82
C TYR A 935 -18.53 -4.84 25.67
N LEU A 936 -19.29 -5.04 24.60
CA LEU A 936 -18.85 -5.76 23.40
C LEU A 936 -18.17 -4.79 22.42
N TRP A 937 -17.02 -4.23 22.81
CA TRP A 937 -16.31 -3.18 22.06
C TRP A 937 -15.94 -3.61 20.63
N TRP A 938 -15.70 -4.90 20.40
CA TRP A 938 -15.42 -5.48 19.08
C TRP A 938 -16.63 -5.48 18.15
N LEU A 939 -17.85 -5.37 18.72
CA LEU A 939 -19.11 -5.11 18.01
C LEU A 939 -19.46 -3.61 17.98
N MET A 940 -18.54 -2.74 18.38
CA MET A 940 -18.73 -1.28 18.52
C MET A 940 -19.76 -0.88 19.60
N VAL A 941 -20.10 -1.80 20.52
CA VAL A 941 -21.10 -1.59 21.57
C VAL A 941 -20.44 -1.03 22.85
N SER A 942 -21.10 -0.05 23.47
CA SER A 942 -20.76 0.44 24.81
C SER A 942 -21.99 0.70 25.67
N GLY A 943 -21.81 0.84 26.99
CA GLY A 943 -22.88 1.23 27.91
C GLY A 943 -23.53 2.57 27.53
N ASP A 944 -22.71 3.53 27.09
CA ASP A 944 -23.18 4.84 26.60
C ASP A 944 -24.04 4.69 25.34
N SER A 945 -23.60 3.87 24.38
CA SER A 945 -24.38 3.58 23.17
C SER A 945 -25.70 2.90 23.50
N ASN A 946 -25.71 1.93 24.42
CA ASN A 946 -26.93 1.25 24.86
C ASN A 946 -27.89 2.21 25.59
N ILE A 947 -27.40 3.08 26.48
CA ILE A 947 -28.22 4.09 27.16
C ILE A 947 -28.80 5.12 26.18
N ASN A 948 -28.02 5.57 25.19
CA ASN A 948 -28.51 6.51 24.17
C ASN A 948 -29.52 5.84 23.21
N ARG A 949 -29.29 4.59 22.78
CA ARG A 949 -30.27 3.79 22.01
C ARG A 949 -31.55 3.56 22.81
N MET A 950 -31.45 3.28 24.11
CA MET A 950 -32.59 3.09 25.01
C MET A 950 -33.42 4.39 25.14
N LEU A 951 -32.76 5.55 25.29
CA LEU A 951 -33.43 6.85 25.27
C LEU A 951 -34.17 7.08 23.94
N TRP A 952 -33.53 6.79 22.80
CA TRP A 952 -34.16 6.95 21.48
C TRP A 952 -35.36 6.01 21.24
N GLN A 953 -35.27 4.75 21.64
CA GLN A 953 -36.34 3.75 21.44
C GLN A 953 -37.55 3.96 22.36
N LEU A 954 -37.34 4.52 23.55
CA LEU A 954 -38.38 4.69 24.58
C LEU A 954 -38.92 6.13 24.69
N ALA A 955 -38.41 7.07 23.89
CA ALA A 955 -38.78 8.49 23.93
C ALA A 955 -40.28 8.78 23.79
N ASP A 956 -41.01 7.91 23.10
CA ASP A 956 -42.44 8.04 22.75
C ASP A 956 -43.33 7.00 23.46
N GLU A 957 -42.73 6.13 24.29
CA GLU A 957 -43.43 5.04 24.96
C GLU A 957 -44.17 5.58 26.20
N ALA A 958 -45.51 5.57 26.19
CA ALA A 958 -46.34 6.20 27.21
C ALA A 958 -46.04 5.72 28.65
N GLU A 959 -45.70 4.44 28.81
CA GLU A 959 -45.31 3.80 30.08
C GLU A 959 -43.92 4.22 30.63
N TRP A 960 -43.14 4.96 29.83
CA TRP A 960 -41.85 5.52 30.21
C TRP A 960 -41.89 7.04 30.45
N ARG A 961 -43.04 7.70 30.23
CA ARG A 961 -43.17 9.17 30.29
C ARG A 961 -42.74 9.80 31.63
N ALA A 962 -42.83 9.08 32.74
CA ALA A 962 -42.34 9.53 34.04
C ALA A 962 -40.81 9.38 34.20
N ASP A 963 -40.22 8.35 33.60
CA ASP A 963 -38.80 8.01 33.71
C ASP A 963 -37.95 8.70 32.63
N ILE A 964 -38.53 9.03 31.46
CA ILE A 964 -37.77 9.42 30.27
C ILE A 964 -36.92 10.69 30.46
N GLY A 965 -37.45 11.69 31.18
CA GLY A 965 -36.70 12.89 31.55
C GLY A 965 -35.60 12.63 32.60
N LYS A 966 -35.70 11.54 33.37
CA LYS A 966 -34.63 11.06 34.26
C LYS A 966 -33.56 10.32 33.46
N LEU A 967 -33.97 9.50 32.47
CA LEU A 967 -33.05 8.80 31.56
C LEU A 967 -32.25 9.78 30.69
N ALA A 968 -32.89 10.82 30.17
CA ALA A 968 -32.23 11.91 29.44
C ALA A 968 -31.11 12.56 30.28
N ARG A 969 -31.41 13.00 31.51
CA ARG A 969 -30.38 13.56 32.42
C ARG A 969 -29.30 12.52 32.76
N GLY A 970 -29.69 11.28 33.02
CA GLY A 970 -28.79 10.19 33.36
C GLY A 970 -27.82 9.82 32.24
N ALA A 971 -28.26 9.89 30.97
CA ALA A 971 -27.43 9.66 29.79
C ALA A 971 -26.40 10.78 29.58
N LEU A 972 -26.79 12.04 29.79
CA LEU A 972 -25.88 13.19 29.72
C LEU A 972 -24.83 13.17 30.85
N ALA A 973 -25.22 12.75 32.05
CA ALA A 973 -24.32 12.59 33.18
C ALA A 973 -23.24 11.49 33.00
N ARG A 974 -23.31 10.69 31.92
CA ARG A 974 -22.25 9.76 31.51
C ARG A 974 -21.13 10.44 30.69
N GLN A 975 -21.39 11.62 30.11
CA GLN A 975 -20.41 12.28 29.24
C GLN A 975 -19.12 12.59 29.99
N GLN A 976 -17.99 12.13 29.45
CA GLN A 976 -16.66 12.51 29.90
C GLN A 976 -16.16 13.61 28.97
N ARG A 977 -15.64 14.72 29.52
CA ARG A 977 -15.17 15.87 28.72
C ARG A 977 -16.21 16.42 27.73
N GLY A 978 -17.51 16.20 27.99
CA GLY A 978 -18.62 16.66 27.14
C GLY A 978 -18.91 15.79 25.90
N HIS A 979 -18.39 14.57 25.84
CA HIS A 979 -18.71 13.57 24.83
C HIS A 979 -18.92 12.18 25.46
N TRP A 980 -19.53 11.26 24.72
CA TRP A 980 -19.66 9.85 25.13
C TRP A 980 -18.43 9.04 24.70
N ASN A 981 -18.29 7.81 25.20
CA ASN A 981 -17.02 7.08 25.11
C ASN A 981 -16.62 6.63 23.69
N THR A 982 -17.55 6.29 22.79
CA THR A 982 -17.24 5.82 21.43
C THR A 982 -17.91 6.66 20.33
N THR A 983 -17.41 6.57 19.09
CA THR A 983 -18.02 7.23 17.92
C THR A 983 -19.51 6.84 17.72
N PRO A 984 -19.93 5.56 17.85
CA PRO A 984 -21.34 5.20 17.86
C PRO A 984 -22.14 5.75 19.03
N ALA A 985 -21.57 5.81 20.24
CA ALA A 985 -22.27 6.37 21.40
C ALA A 985 -22.58 7.86 21.20
N ASN A 986 -21.68 8.60 20.55
CA ASN A 986 -21.86 10.00 20.20
C ASN A 986 -22.91 10.21 19.10
N ALA A 987 -22.89 9.40 18.03
CA ALA A 987 -23.91 9.45 16.99
C ALA A 987 -25.31 9.11 17.54
N TRP A 988 -25.47 7.99 18.25
CA TRP A 988 -26.73 7.63 18.91
C TRP A 988 -27.17 8.66 19.95
N GLY A 989 -26.22 9.34 20.62
CA GLY A 989 -26.52 10.43 21.54
C GLY A 989 -27.24 11.58 20.85
N VAL A 990 -26.69 12.12 19.76
CA VAL A 990 -27.30 13.22 19.00
C VAL A 990 -28.72 12.84 18.53
N ILE A 991 -28.89 11.67 17.90
CA ILE A 991 -30.20 11.15 17.47
C ILE A 991 -31.20 11.07 18.65
N ALA A 992 -30.76 10.53 19.79
CA ALA A 992 -31.62 10.34 20.96
C ALA A 992 -32.08 11.67 21.57
N PHE A 993 -31.19 12.66 21.64
CA PHE A 993 -31.51 13.97 22.22
C PHE A 993 -32.34 14.85 21.29
N GLU A 994 -32.15 14.77 19.98
CA GLU A 994 -33.04 15.43 19.02
C GLU A 994 -34.46 14.85 19.09
N ARG A 995 -34.60 13.52 19.07
CA ARG A 995 -35.92 12.87 19.24
C ARG A 995 -36.56 13.24 20.58
N PHE A 996 -35.81 13.14 21.69
CA PHE A 996 -36.30 13.55 23.02
C PHE A 996 -36.77 15.01 23.03
N SER A 997 -35.95 15.93 22.49
CA SER A 997 -36.26 17.37 22.47
C SER A 997 -37.49 17.68 21.61
N SER A 998 -37.65 17.00 20.46
CA SER A 998 -38.83 17.14 19.60
C SER A 998 -40.15 16.71 20.26
N LEU A 999 -40.10 15.73 21.17
CA LEU A 999 -41.28 15.18 21.85
C LEU A 999 -41.58 15.86 23.19
N HIS A 1000 -40.56 16.38 23.90
CA HIS A 1000 -40.69 16.82 25.30
C HIS A 1000 -40.29 18.29 25.56
N GLU A 1001 -39.64 19.00 24.61
CA GLU A 1001 -39.14 20.38 24.82
C GLU A 1001 -39.78 21.42 23.88
N ALA A 1002 -41.09 21.63 24.08
CA ALA A 1002 -41.89 22.60 23.34
C ALA A 1002 -41.82 24.04 23.88
N ALA A 1003 -41.18 24.28 25.02
CA ALA A 1003 -41.11 25.61 25.64
C ALA A 1003 -40.14 26.55 24.89
N GLN A 1004 -40.56 27.81 24.68
CA GLN A 1004 -39.69 28.88 24.18
C GLN A 1004 -38.91 29.55 25.32
N VAL A 1005 -37.80 30.20 24.97
CA VAL A 1005 -36.98 31.02 25.89
C VAL A 1005 -36.83 32.42 25.30
N ASP A 1006 -37.00 33.45 26.13
CA ASP A 1006 -36.93 34.87 25.74
C ASP A 1006 -36.00 35.70 26.65
N GLY A 1007 -35.92 37.02 26.46
CA GLY A 1007 -35.18 37.92 27.36
C GLY A 1007 -33.66 38.00 27.13
N GLU A 1008 -32.88 38.19 28.20
CA GLU A 1008 -31.41 38.25 28.19
C GLU A 1008 -30.81 37.20 29.14
N THR A 1009 -29.77 36.47 28.73
CA THR A 1009 -28.88 35.75 29.65
C THR A 1009 -27.52 36.42 29.70
N ARG A 1010 -27.07 36.77 30.90
CA ARG A 1010 -25.77 37.39 31.17
C ARG A 1010 -24.84 36.40 31.84
N GLY A 1011 -23.56 36.46 31.49
CA GLY A 1011 -22.48 35.76 32.19
C GLY A 1011 -21.35 36.70 32.57
N SER A 1012 -20.77 36.52 33.74
CA SER A 1012 -19.62 37.29 34.22
C SER A 1012 -18.57 36.42 34.91
N LEU A 1013 -17.30 36.78 34.71
CA LEU A 1013 -16.13 36.13 35.28
C LEU A 1013 -15.03 37.19 35.48
N GLU A 1014 -14.63 37.44 36.73
CA GLU A 1014 -13.76 38.58 37.09
C GLU A 1014 -14.32 39.91 36.52
N GLN A 1015 -13.54 40.64 35.71
CA GLN A 1015 -13.99 41.87 35.02
C GLN A 1015 -14.67 41.60 33.67
N GLN A 1016 -14.66 40.36 33.18
CA GLN A 1016 -15.27 40.00 31.90
C GLN A 1016 -16.78 39.83 32.07
N THR A 1017 -17.59 40.50 31.24
CA THR A 1017 -19.05 40.31 31.20
C THR A 1017 -19.51 40.19 29.75
N GLN A 1018 -20.36 39.20 29.46
CA GLN A 1018 -20.96 38.97 28.14
C GLN A 1018 -22.45 38.63 28.28
N ARG A 1019 -23.19 38.71 27.17
CA ARG A 1019 -24.65 38.47 27.17
C ARG A 1019 -25.15 37.89 25.84
N VAL A 1020 -26.23 37.11 25.94
CA VAL A 1020 -27.07 36.65 24.83
C VAL A 1020 -28.45 37.26 24.99
N ALA A 1021 -29.00 37.83 23.93
CA ALA A 1021 -30.41 38.26 23.89
C ALA A 1021 -31.21 37.28 23.03
N TRP A 1022 -32.25 36.68 23.61
CA TRP A 1022 -33.12 35.71 22.97
C TRP A 1022 -34.21 36.45 22.17
N LYS A 1023 -33.79 37.04 21.04
CA LYS A 1023 -34.64 37.85 20.14
C LYS A 1023 -34.72 37.32 18.70
N ASP A 1024 -33.82 36.43 18.32
CA ASP A 1024 -33.87 35.66 17.08
C ASP A 1024 -33.96 34.17 17.46
N GLU A 1025 -34.61 33.34 16.64
CA GLU A 1025 -34.78 31.90 16.85
C GLU A 1025 -33.48 31.09 16.62
N LYS A 1026 -32.39 31.49 17.27
CA LYS A 1026 -31.08 30.84 17.16
C LYS A 1026 -31.08 29.53 17.98
N PRO A 1027 -30.71 28.38 17.37
CA PRO A 1027 -30.75 27.08 18.07
C PRO A 1027 -29.75 26.97 19.22
N SER A 1028 -28.66 27.75 19.18
CA SER A 1028 -27.78 27.99 20.32
C SER A 1028 -27.04 29.33 20.19
N ALA A 1029 -26.41 29.75 21.28
CA ALA A 1029 -25.52 30.91 21.35
C ALA A 1029 -24.36 30.64 22.30
N ALA A 1030 -23.19 31.24 22.07
CA ALA A 1030 -21.98 30.95 22.85
C ALA A 1030 -21.39 32.18 23.53
N LEU A 1031 -21.12 32.09 24.83
CA LEU A 1031 -20.27 33.02 25.58
C LEU A 1031 -18.86 32.41 25.74
N ARG A 1032 -17.81 33.23 25.71
CA ARG A 1032 -16.41 32.77 25.75
C ARG A 1032 -15.56 33.70 26.59
N PHE A 1033 -15.10 33.19 27.73
CA PHE A 1033 -14.24 33.93 28.66
C PHE A 1033 -12.80 33.47 28.52
N ALA A 1034 -11.84 34.35 28.82
CA ALA A 1034 -10.47 33.94 29.11
C ALA A 1034 -10.39 33.28 30.49
N TRP A 1035 -9.42 32.40 30.71
CA TRP A 1035 -9.14 31.83 32.03
C TRP A 1035 -8.82 32.95 33.06
N PRO A 1036 -9.37 32.88 34.29
CA PRO A 1036 -9.06 33.79 35.38
C PRO A 1036 -7.63 33.55 35.90
N ALA A 1037 -7.08 34.53 36.62
CA ALA A 1037 -5.69 34.45 37.13
C ALA A 1037 -5.52 33.46 38.30
N GLY A 1038 -6.63 33.01 38.90
CA GLY A 1038 -6.67 32.02 39.98
C GLY A 1038 -8.01 31.28 39.96
N SER A 1039 -8.54 30.94 41.13
CA SER A 1039 -9.94 30.48 41.24
C SER A 1039 -10.88 31.69 41.34
N ALA A 1040 -11.79 31.83 40.37
CA ALA A 1040 -12.78 32.89 40.33
C ALA A 1040 -14.19 32.33 40.13
N ALA A 1041 -15.21 33.07 40.55
CA ALA A 1041 -16.59 32.65 40.38
C ALA A 1041 -17.14 33.08 39.01
N LEU A 1042 -17.48 32.09 38.17
CA LEU A 1042 -18.31 32.30 36.99
C LEU A 1042 -19.77 32.41 37.45
N THR A 1043 -20.41 33.54 37.16
CA THR A 1043 -21.83 33.78 37.47
C THR A 1043 -22.63 33.83 36.18
N LEU A 1044 -23.82 33.22 36.19
CA LEU A 1044 -24.83 33.30 35.14
C LEU A 1044 -26.14 33.83 35.71
N GLU A 1045 -26.84 34.66 34.94
CA GLU A 1045 -28.16 35.16 35.30
C GLU A 1045 -29.06 35.26 34.07
N HIS A 1046 -30.24 34.66 34.12
CA HIS A 1046 -31.27 34.74 33.09
C HIS A 1046 -32.39 35.68 33.54
N GLN A 1047 -32.74 36.62 32.67
CA GLN A 1047 -33.80 37.60 32.85
C GLN A 1047 -34.74 37.52 31.63
N GLY A 1048 -35.72 36.61 31.71
CA GLY A 1048 -36.64 36.28 30.63
C GLY A 1048 -37.61 35.16 31.01
N GLY A 1049 -38.51 34.80 30.10
CA GLY A 1049 -39.33 33.61 30.15
C GLY A 1049 -38.58 32.35 29.67
N GLY A 1050 -38.96 31.19 30.21
CA GLY A 1050 -38.30 29.91 29.93
C GLY A 1050 -37.13 29.61 30.86
N LYS A 1051 -36.39 28.53 30.58
CA LYS A 1051 -35.21 28.07 31.36
C LYS A 1051 -34.15 27.49 30.42
N PRO A 1052 -33.21 28.30 29.88
CA PRO A 1052 -32.25 27.84 28.90
C PRO A 1052 -31.28 26.80 29.49
N TRP A 1053 -30.92 25.81 28.68
CA TRP A 1053 -29.83 24.89 28.96
C TRP A 1053 -28.49 25.58 28.71
N VAL A 1054 -27.52 25.34 29.59
CA VAL A 1054 -26.15 25.86 29.48
C VAL A 1054 -25.14 24.74 29.66
N MET A 1055 -24.39 24.44 28.59
CA MET A 1055 -23.22 23.57 28.63
C MET A 1055 -21.97 24.42 28.87
N LEU A 1056 -21.47 24.42 30.11
CA LEU A 1056 -20.17 24.99 30.46
C LEU A 1056 -19.06 24.01 30.07
N GLN A 1057 -18.06 24.48 29.32
CA GLN A 1057 -16.89 23.72 28.89
C GLN A 1057 -15.61 24.41 29.37
N SER A 1058 -14.78 23.65 30.08
CA SER A 1058 -13.42 24.02 30.48
C SER A 1058 -12.45 23.62 29.37
N ILE A 1059 -12.12 24.53 28.44
CA ILE A 1059 -11.26 24.23 27.28
C ILE A 1059 -9.82 24.68 27.56
N ALA A 1060 -8.86 23.75 27.50
CA ALA A 1060 -7.45 24.06 27.72
C ALA A 1060 -6.51 23.16 26.91
N ALA A 1061 -5.37 23.73 26.51
CA ALA A 1061 -4.23 22.98 25.98
C ALA A 1061 -3.36 22.50 27.15
N VAL A 1062 -3.32 21.19 27.38
CA VAL A 1062 -2.53 20.56 28.45
C VAL A 1062 -1.46 19.66 27.81
N PRO A 1063 -0.16 19.93 27.99
CA PRO A 1063 0.92 19.14 27.41
C PRO A 1063 1.07 17.81 28.13
N VAL A 1064 1.49 16.77 27.40
CA VAL A 1064 1.99 15.52 27.98
C VAL A 1064 3.46 15.71 28.30
N THR A 1065 3.81 15.78 29.58
CA THR A 1065 5.19 15.93 30.07
C THR A 1065 5.81 14.61 30.52
N GLU A 1066 4.99 13.64 30.91
CA GLU A 1066 5.39 12.33 31.42
C GLU A 1066 4.64 11.21 30.67
N PRO A 1067 5.18 9.98 30.59
CA PRO A 1067 4.47 8.85 29.97
C PRO A 1067 3.15 8.54 30.69
N LEU A 1068 2.06 8.48 29.94
CA LEU A 1068 0.72 8.17 30.46
C LEU A 1068 0.29 6.79 29.98
N ALA A 1069 0.06 5.87 30.90
CA ALA A 1069 -0.43 4.51 30.64
C ALA A 1069 -1.87 4.36 31.15
N ARG A 1070 -2.78 3.92 30.28
CA ARG A 1070 -4.18 3.57 30.61
C ARG A 1070 -4.54 2.28 29.87
N GLY A 1071 -4.25 1.11 30.43
CA GLY A 1071 -4.54 -0.16 29.74
C GLY A 1071 -3.67 -0.46 28.50
N PHE A 1072 -2.79 0.44 28.07
CA PHE A 1072 -1.58 0.13 27.29
C PHE A 1072 -0.36 0.66 28.04
N THR A 1073 0.82 0.12 27.75
CA THR A 1073 2.07 0.88 27.90
C THR A 1073 2.68 1.15 26.52
N LEU A 1074 3.42 2.25 26.41
CA LEU A 1074 4.12 2.68 25.21
C LEU A 1074 5.50 3.21 25.62
N THR A 1075 6.56 2.76 24.97
CA THR A 1075 7.91 3.33 25.06
C THR A 1075 8.42 3.65 23.66
N ARG A 1076 9.11 4.79 23.49
CA ARG A 1076 9.68 5.18 22.20
C ARG A 1076 11.20 5.33 22.29
N LYS A 1077 11.91 4.60 21.44
CA LYS A 1077 13.37 4.61 21.33
C LYS A 1077 13.78 5.21 19.99
N ILE A 1078 14.88 5.95 19.99
CA ILE A 1078 15.53 6.48 18.79
C ILE A 1078 16.93 5.88 18.73
N GLU A 1079 17.24 5.16 17.64
CA GLU A 1079 18.55 4.58 17.39
C GLU A 1079 19.23 5.30 16.21
N VAL A 1080 20.54 5.51 16.29
CA VAL A 1080 21.34 6.01 15.17
C VAL A 1080 21.48 4.91 14.13
N VAL A 1081 21.12 5.23 12.88
CA VAL A 1081 21.43 4.40 11.71
C VAL A 1081 22.57 5.06 10.92
N GLU A 1082 22.48 6.38 10.72
CA GLU A 1082 23.50 7.25 10.13
C GLU A 1082 23.44 8.64 10.79
N GLN A 1083 24.58 9.14 11.25
CA GLN A 1083 24.69 10.46 11.89
C GLN A 1083 26.03 11.11 11.51
N ALA A 1084 25.98 12.33 10.98
CA ALA A 1084 27.16 13.06 10.52
C ALA A 1084 27.96 13.73 11.65
N GLU A 1085 27.36 13.97 12.82
CA GLU A 1085 28.05 14.49 14.01
C GLU A 1085 27.59 13.73 15.26
N ARG A 1086 28.50 13.03 15.94
CA ARG A 1086 28.15 12.15 17.07
C ARG A 1086 27.42 12.94 18.18
N GLY A 1087 26.16 12.59 18.43
CA GLY A 1087 25.31 13.22 19.44
C GLY A 1087 24.51 14.44 18.97
N ALA A 1088 24.58 14.82 17.69
CA ALA A 1088 23.78 15.90 17.12
C ALA A 1088 23.18 15.49 15.77
N TRP A 1089 21.87 15.68 15.60
CA TRP A 1089 21.20 15.42 14.33
C TRP A 1089 21.44 16.55 13.32
N ARG A 1090 21.69 16.18 12.06
CA ARG A 1090 21.90 17.08 10.92
C ARG A 1090 20.97 16.71 9.75
N VAL A 1091 20.76 17.68 8.86
CA VAL A 1091 20.11 17.41 7.56
C VAL A 1091 20.94 16.40 6.77
N GLY A 1092 20.29 15.32 6.34
CA GLY A 1092 20.90 14.14 5.70
C GLY A 1092 21.19 12.97 6.64
N ASP A 1093 20.92 13.09 7.94
CA ASP A 1093 21.01 11.98 8.90
C ASP A 1093 19.78 11.05 8.82
N VAL A 1094 19.96 9.81 9.30
CA VAL A 1094 18.93 8.77 9.32
C VAL A 1094 18.91 8.08 10.68
N LEU A 1095 17.72 7.99 11.26
CA LEU A 1095 17.46 7.31 12.53
C LEU A 1095 16.45 6.18 12.35
N ARG A 1096 16.46 5.21 13.27
CA ARG A 1096 15.35 4.28 13.47
C ARG A 1096 14.52 4.77 14.64
N VAL A 1097 13.21 4.84 14.46
CA VAL A 1097 12.27 4.92 15.57
C VAL A 1097 11.80 3.50 15.85
N THR A 1098 11.89 3.09 17.11
CA THR A 1098 11.40 1.79 17.60
C THR A 1098 10.39 2.07 18.71
N LEU A 1099 9.14 1.72 18.47
CA LEU A 1099 8.03 1.88 19.40
C LEU A 1099 7.74 0.51 20.02
N GLU A 1100 7.70 0.44 21.35
CA GLU A 1100 7.49 -0.79 22.12
C GLU A 1100 6.18 -0.68 22.90
N PHE A 1101 5.40 -1.77 22.88
CA PHE A 1101 4.04 -1.81 23.41
C PHE A 1101 3.89 -2.98 24.39
N ASP A 1102 3.00 -2.83 25.36
CA ASP A 1102 2.51 -3.92 26.23
C ASP A 1102 0.99 -3.81 26.32
N ALA A 1103 0.28 -4.87 25.89
CA ALA A 1103 -1.17 -4.98 25.89
C ALA A 1103 -1.62 -5.99 26.97
N PRO A 1104 -2.43 -5.62 27.97
CA PRO A 1104 -2.81 -6.49 29.08
C PRO A 1104 -3.86 -7.54 28.69
N ALA A 1105 -4.55 -7.34 27.57
CA ALA A 1105 -5.59 -8.22 27.01
C ALA A 1105 -5.57 -8.11 25.46
N ASP A 1106 -6.25 -9.03 24.79
CA ASP A 1106 -6.48 -8.97 23.34
C ASP A 1106 -7.40 -7.79 23.00
N LEU A 1107 -7.03 -6.98 22.02
CA LEU A 1107 -7.75 -5.75 21.68
C LEU A 1107 -7.95 -5.61 20.17
N THR A 1108 -9.10 -5.08 19.77
CA THR A 1108 -9.52 -4.91 18.38
C THR A 1108 -9.54 -3.43 18.00
N TRP A 1109 -9.27 -3.13 16.72
CA TRP A 1109 -9.34 -1.77 16.16
C TRP A 1109 -8.44 -0.78 16.90
N VAL A 1110 -7.14 -1.05 16.90
CA VAL A 1110 -6.12 -0.24 17.60
C VAL A 1110 -5.42 0.70 16.61
N ALA A 1111 -5.29 1.97 16.98
CA ALA A 1111 -4.59 2.99 16.21
C ALA A 1111 -3.32 3.45 16.93
N LEU A 1112 -2.20 3.43 16.23
CA LEU A 1112 -0.89 3.95 16.63
C LEU A 1112 -0.58 5.19 15.81
N THR A 1113 -0.31 6.34 16.43
CA THR A 1113 0.16 7.57 15.76
C THR A 1113 1.46 8.06 16.40
N ASP A 1114 2.50 8.22 15.60
CA ASP A 1114 3.78 8.82 16.01
C ASP A 1114 4.10 10.06 15.15
N PRO A 1115 4.25 11.26 15.74
CA PRO A 1115 4.55 12.46 14.97
C PRO A 1115 5.99 12.46 14.43
N LEU A 1116 6.16 13.01 13.24
CA LEU A 1116 7.43 13.22 12.55
C LEU A 1116 7.87 14.69 12.66
N PRO A 1117 9.18 14.99 12.70
CA PRO A 1117 9.68 16.36 12.53
C PRO A 1117 9.30 16.89 11.14
N PRO A 1118 8.87 18.17 11.00
CA PRO A 1118 8.56 18.81 9.73
C PRO A 1118 9.59 18.53 8.63
N GLY A 1119 9.14 17.96 7.51
CA GLY A 1119 9.99 17.66 6.35
C GLY A 1119 10.91 16.45 6.51
N ALA A 1120 10.81 15.67 7.60
CA ALA A 1120 11.41 14.35 7.65
C ALA A 1120 10.61 13.34 6.79
N THR A 1121 11.29 12.32 6.24
CA THR A 1121 10.68 11.34 5.32
C THR A 1121 10.82 9.92 5.88
N VAL A 1122 9.72 9.17 5.93
CA VAL A 1122 9.74 7.72 6.27
C VAL A 1122 10.34 6.95 5.09
N VAL A 1123 11.47 6.30 5.33
CA VAL A 1123 12.22 5.51 4.33
C VAL A 1123 11.59 4.13 4.16
N GLY A 1124 11.52 3.64 2.92
CA GLY A 1124 10.83 2.38 2.58
C GLY A 1124 9.42 2.59 2.00
N SER A 1125 9.16 3.75 1.40
CA SER A 1125 7.93 4.08 0.65
C SER A 1125 7.70 3.20 -0.57
N GLY A 1126 8.76 2.73 -1.24
CA GLY A 1126 8.67 2.05 -2.53
C GLY A 1126 8.37 2.99 -3.70
N LEU A 1127 8.69 4.29 -3.57
CA LEU A 1127 8.85 5.24 -4.66
C LEU A 1127 10.35 5.39 -5.00
N GLY A 1128 10.66 5.83 -6.22
CA GLY A 1128 11.99 6.32 -6.59
C GLY A 1128 12.33 7.62 -5.87
N GLY A 1129 13.63 7.91 -5.70
CA GLY A 1129 14.11 8.95 -4.79
C GLY A 1129 14.30 8.44 -3.35
N ASP A 1130 13.67 7.33 -2.98
CA ASP A 1130 13.89 6.64 -1.70
C ASP A 1130 15.15 5.74 -1.76
N SER A 1131 15.74 5.43 -0.60
CA SER A 1131 16.97 4.63 -0.52
C SER A 1131 16.68 3.14 -0.62
N ALA A 1132 17.11 2.53 -1.71
CA ALA A 1132 17.01 1.09 -1.94
C ALA A 1132 17.92 0.29 -0.97
N VAL A 1133 19.02 0.88 -0.52
CA VAL A 1133 19.90 0.28 0.49
C VAL A 1133 19.26 0.33 1.88
N LEU A 1134 18.72 1.47 2.31
CA LEU A 1134 18.08 1.59 3.64
C LEU A 1134 16.73 0.87 3.73
N ALA A 1135 15.91 0.89 2.68
CA ALA A 1135 14.64 0.16 2.67
C ALA A 1135 14.86 -1.35 2.90
N ARG A 1136 15.99 -1.90 2.44
CA ARG A 1136 16.41 -3.28 2.70
C ARG A 1136 16.92 -3.48 4.14
N SER A 1137 17.66 -2.54 4.72
CA SER A 1137 18.10 -2.64 6.13
C SER A 1137 17.02 -2.28 7.16
N ALA A 1138 15.92 -1.66 6.73
CA ALA A 1138 14.70 -1.53 7.51
C ALA A 1138 14.05 -2.90 7.76
N ALA A 1139 13.85 -3.66 6.68
CA ALA A 1139 13.05 -4.89 6.62
C ALA A 1139 13.78 -6.20 7.01
N SER A 1140 15.05 -6.14 7.39
CA SER A 1140 15.92 -7.32 7.54
C SER A 1140 16.43 -7.58 8.96
N ARG A 1141 15.76 -7.07 10.00
CA ARG A 1141 16.01 -7.46 11.40
C ARG A 1141 14.83 -8.30 11.87
N GLY A 1142 15.08 -9.58 12.16
CA GLY A 1142 14.08 -10.61 12.50
C GLY A 1142 13.39 -10.46 13.85
N THR A 1143 13.15 -9.24 14.33
CA THR A 1143 12.16 -8.99 15.39
C THR A 1143 10.77 -8.98 14.76
N TRP A 1144 9.85 -9.78 15.29
CA TRP A 1144 8.43 -9.73 14.93
C TRP A 1144 7.90 -8.29 15.12
N ASP A 1145 7.61 -7.59 14.01
CA ASP A 1145 7.18 -6.18 13.96
C ASP A 1145 5.70 -6.00 14.37
N GLY A 1146 5.25 -6.86 15.29
CA GLY A 1146 3.92 -6.90 15.87
C GLY A 1146 2.84 -7.58 15.00
N PRO A 1147 1.58 -7.49 15.45
CA PRO A 1147 0.43 -7.97 14.68
C PRO A 1147 0.31 -7.27 13.32
N TRP A 1148 -0.26 -7.94 12.33
CA TRP A 1148 -0.39 -7.38 10.99
C TRP A 1148 -1.17 -6.05 10.97
N ALA A 1149 -0.53 -5.03 10.41
CA ALA A 1149 -1.17 -3.74 10.13
C ALA A 1149 -2.30 -3.94 9.11
N ALA A 1150 -3.53 -3.61 9.51
CA ALA A 1150 -4.67 -3.51 8.59
C ALA A 1150 -4.51 -2.32 7.63
N PHE A 1151 -3.79 -1.27 8.06
CA PHE A 1151 -3.45 -0.12 7.22
C PHE A 1151 -2.28 0.71 7.81
N GLU A 1152 -1.47 1.37 6.96
CA GLU A 1152 -0.44 2.34 7.37
C GLU A 1152 -0.62 3.68 6.62
N GLU A 1153 -0.47 4.81 7.32
CA GLU A 1153 -0.41 6.15 6.73
C GLU A 1153 0.97 6.77 6.97
N ARG A 1154 1.63 7.23 5.90
CA ARG A 1154 2.92 7.93 5.95
C ARG A 1154 2.69 9.36 5.48
N GLN A 1155 2.35 10.25 6.42
CA GLN A 1155 2.01 11.64 6.16
C GLN A 1155 3.25 12.55 6.34
N SER A 1156 3.15 13.82 5.94
CA SER A 1156 4.24 14.81 6.01
C SER A 1156 4.74 15.15 7.42
N ASP A 1157 3.95 14.82 8.43
CA ASP A 1157 4.12 15.24 9.82
C ASP A 1157 3.77 14.13 10.83
N LEU A 1158 3.26 12.98 10.40
CA LEU A 1158 3.01 11.81 11.25
C LEU A 1158 3.12 10.49 10.48
N TYR A 1159 3.49 9.43 11.20
CA TYR A 1159 3.33 8.05 10.81
C TYR A 1159 2.20 7.43 11.63
N ARG A 1160 1.30 6.69 10.98
CA ARG A 1160 0.18 6.02 11.65
C ARG A 1160 0.03 4.58 11.18
N VAL A 1161 -0.34 3.70 12.09
CA VAL A 1161 -0.65 2.29 11.83
C VAL A 1161 -1.98 1.94 12.47
N TYR A 1162 -2.81 1.18 11.76
CA TYR A 1162 -4.07 0.64 12.23
C TYR A 1162 -3.99 -0.89 12.29
N TYR A 1163 -4.43 -1.49 13.38
CA TYR A 1163 -4.46 -2.94 13.59
C TYR A 1163 -5.92 -3.39 13.77
N ARG A 1164 -6.35 -4.42 13.02
CA ARG A 1164 -7.67 -5.05 13.20
C ARG A 1164 -7.76 -5.72 14.57
N PHE A 1165 -6.68 -6.39 14.96
CA PHE A 1165 -6.49 -7.12 16.21
C PHE A 1165 -5.04 -6.92 16.67
N VAL A 1166 -4.82 -6.80 17.98
CA VAL A 1166 -3.51 -6.93 18.63
C VAL A 1166 -3.63 -7.96 19.77
N PRO A 1167 -2.71 -8.93 19.86
CA PRO A 1167 -2.74 -9.90 20.94
C PRO A 1167 -2.28 -9.27 22.26
N ARG A 1168 -2.69 -9.89 23.37
CA ARG A 1168 -2.12 -9.68 24.69
C ARG A 1168 -0.60 -9.92 24.68
N GLY A 1169 0.14 -9.05 25.37
CA GLY A 1169 1.58 -9.14 25.56
C GLY A 1169 2.34 -8.03 24.85
N ARG A 1170 3.63 -8.28 24.61
CA ARG A 1170 4.55 -7.28 24.07
C ARG A 1170 4.81 -7.46 22.59
N TRP A 1171 4.89 -6.34 21.89
CA TRP A 1171 5.26 -6.25 20.49
C TRP A 1171 5.94 -4.90 20.21
N THR A 1172 6.57 -4.79 19.05
CA THR A 1172 7.29 -3.60 18.63
C THR A 1172 6.86 -3.18 17.23
N LYS A 1173 6.92 -1.88 16.93
CA LYS A 1173 6.83 -1.35 15.57
C LYS A 1173 8.03 -0.46 15.29
N SER A 1174 8.83 -0.79 14.27
CA SER A 1174 10.01 0.01 13.90
C SER A 1174 9.94 0.58 12.48
N TYR A 1175 10.50 1.78 12.29
CA TYR A 1175 10.61 2.41 10.97
C TYR A 1175 11.85 3.30 10.87
N LEU A 1176 12.30 3.56 9.64
CA LEU A 1176 13.43 4.45 9.35
C LEU A 1176 12.95 5.85 8.95
N LEU A 1177 13.64 6.87 9.44
CA LEU A 1177 13.31 8.27 9.24
C LEU A 1177 14.55 9.07 8.80
N ARG A 1178 14.46 9.76 7.66
CA ARG A 1178 15.50 10.66 7.13
C ARG A 1178 15.14 12.12 7.42
N LEU A 1179 16.11 12.93 7.85
CA LEU A 1179 15.90 14.33 8.24
C LEU A 1179 16.30 15.29 7.10
N ASN A 1180 15.37 16.07 6.52
CA ASN A 1180 15.68 16.95 5.37
C ASN A 1180 15.67 18.47 5.69
N GLN A 1181 15.03 18.87 6.79
CA GLN A 1181 14.87 20.28 7.21
C GLN A 1181 15.60 20.51 8.54
N ASN A 1182 16.32 21.63 8.65
CA ASN A 1182 16.96 22.07 9.89
C ASN A 1182 16.04 23.00 10.69
N GLY A 1183 16.13 22.93 12.02
CA GLY A 1183 15.30 23.67 12.95
C GLY A 1183 15.23 23.03 14.35
N GLU A 1184 14.52 23.70 15.25
CA GLU A 1184 14.02 23.15 16.51
C GLU A 1184 12.51 22.92 16.35
N PHE A 1185 12.10 21.65 16.43
CA PHE A 1185 10.72 21.23 16.20
C PHE A 1185 10.06 20.77 17.50
N HIS A 1186 8.85 21.24 17.76
CA HIS A 1186 8.07 20.88 18.94
C HIS A 1186 7.22 19.64 18.63
N MET A 1187 7.51 18.53 19.29
CA MET A 1187 6.95 17.22 18.94
C MET A 1187 5.77 16.86 19.85
N PRO A 1188 4.56 16.63 19.31
CA PRO A 1188 3.43 16.10 20.07
C PRO A 1188 3.74 14.74 20.70
N ALA A 1189 2.89 14.29 21.63
CA ALA A 1189 3.01 12.94 22.19
C ALA A 1189 2.70 11.88 21.13
N SER A 1190 3.50 10.81 21.13
CA SER A 1190 3.19 9.55 20.44
C SER A 1190 2.00 8.88 21.16
N ARG A 1191 1.04 8.31 20.42
CA ARG A 1191 -0.22 7.78 20.96
C ARG A 1191 -0.51 6.39 20.42
N ILE A 1192 -0.95 5.48 21.29
CA ILE A 1192 -1.67 4.25 20.91
C ILE A 1192 -3.01 4.21 21.63
N GLU A 1193 -4.08 3.77 20.97
CA GLU A 1193 -5.39 3.55 21.61
C GLU A 1193 -6.28 2.56 20.86
N ALA A 1194 -7.20 1.90 21.57
CA ALA A 1194 -8.29 1.15 20.96
C ALA A 1194 -9.45 2.08 20.58
N MET A 1195 -9.84 2.10 19.31
CA MET A 1195 -10.77 3.08 18.73
C MET A 1195 -12.20 2.98 19.30
N TYR A 1196 -12.60 1.80 19.78
CA TYR A 1196 -13.90 1.56 20.44
C TYR A 1196 -13.78 1.29 21.95
N ALA A 1197 -12.58 1.45 22.52
CA ALA A 1197 -12.30 1.36 23.95
C ALA A 1197 -11.18 2.35 24.34
N PRO A 1198 -11.38 3.67 24.19
CA PRO A 1198 -10.30 4.66 24.29
C PRO A 1198 -9.75 4.87 25.71
N GLU A 1199 -10.41 4.33 26.74
CA GLU A 1199 -9.80 4.15 28.06
C GLU A 1199 -8.60 3.19 28.02
N MET A 1200 -8.50 2.33 27.00
CA MET A 1200 -7.31 1.57 26.61
C MET A 1200 -6.45 2.43 25.67
N SER A 1201 -5.59 3.28 26.24
CA SER A 1201 -4.69 4.19 25.53
C SER A 1201 -3.35 4.41 26.25
N ALA A 1202 -2.31 4.81 25.52
CA ALA A 1202 -1.06 5.30 26.11
C ALA A 1202 -0.48 6.48 25.31
N LEU A 1203 0.17 7.41 26.02
CA LEU A 1203 0.82 8.60 25.46
C LEU A 1203 2.29 8.65 25.90
N TRP A 1204 3.20 8.94 24.96
CA TRP A 1204 4.63 9.09 25.23
C TRP A 1204 5.13 10.51 24.84
N PRO A 1205 5.71 11.29 25.76
CA PRO A 1205 6.19 12.65 25.49
C PRO A 1205 7.44 12.64 24.58
N ASN A 1206 7.42 13.45 23.51
CA ASN A 1206 8.55 13.58 22.58
C ASN A 1206 9.39 14.86 22.78
N GLY A 1207 8.85 15.88 23.45
CA GLY A 1207 9.58 17.12 23.74
C GLY A 1207 9.97 17.93 22.50
N LYS A 1208 11.24 18.36 22.43
CA LYS A 1208 11.80 19.10 21.30
C LYS A 1208 12.79 18.25 20.52
N PHE A 1209 12.73 18.30 19.19
CA PHE A 1209 13.65 17.63 18.29
C PHE A 1209 14.44 18.67 17.48
N ALA A 1210 15.74 18.74 17.71
CA ALA A 1210 16.63 19.71 17.06
C ALA A 1210 17.45 19.07 15.94
N VAL A 1211 17.44 19.69 14.76
CA VAL A 1211 18.19 19.28 13.57
C VAL A 1211 19.03 20.46 13.09
N ARG A 1212 20.35 20.29 13.06
CA ARG A 1212 21.31 21.29 12.59
C ARG A 1212 21.40 21.30 11.05
N PRO A 1213 21.93 22.38 10.45
CA PRO A 1213 22.27 22.38 9.03
C PRO A 1213 23.17 21.20 8.64
N ALA A 1214 23.12 20.79 7.37
CA ALA A 1214 24.02 19.79 6.82
C ALA A 1214 25.48 20.19 7.09
N GLY A 1215 26.29 19.23 7.57
CA GLY A 1215 27.73 19.37 7.69
C GLY A 1215 28.46 18.68 6.53
N GLY A 1216 29.77 18.92 6.41
CA GLY A 1216 30.61 17.90 5.78
C GLY A 1216 30.54 16.62 6.61
N ARG A 1217 30.38 15.46 5.96
CA ARG A 1217 30.54 14.16 6.63
C ARG A 1217 32.05 13.92 6.79
N GLU A 1218 32.51 13.72 8.02
CA GLU A 1218 33.88 13.25 8.33
C GLU A 1218 34.07 11.77 7.93
#